data_AF-A0A518HKK0-F1
#
_entry.id   AF-A0A518HKK0-F1
#
_cell.length_a   1.000
_cell.length_b   1.000
_cell.length_c   1.000
_cell.angle_alpha   90.00
_cell.angle_beta   90.00
_cell.angle_gamma   90.00
#
_symmetry.space_group_name_H-M   'P 1'
#
loop_
_entity.id
_entity.type
_entity.pdbx_description
1 polymer ?
#
loop_
_entity_poly.entity_id
_entity_poly.type
_entity_poly.pdbx_seq_one_letter_code
_entity_poly.pdbx_strand_id
1 'polypeptide(L)'
;MLLSPSTLPAYLHSRGHLEEHDGFEAVDVISPTVGRNRNFLVRNKDGSGLFVKQIRSLDPTLIADQEIEASILDSFHRHYGWSSQRECVPRLVDFDRSCHVLILEYIDGITLLDWSATLPIETRAQRWLAWSATLGKTVAQFHNGGRDPANDEQRRSLRASLPVAIRLQAPEGYAAQAGSAFAAIIRMVQQDTPLFKELQRNQSLWCDTSIIHGDLKWDNVMVKPDSESRVTIVDWELAASGDPAWDIAGVLQSYIADSIQRSLAPASDHAIDRREAADCFFESYSQHSRVPCDTGFVDRVNRFCASRLIQTALEHDFHSSTPGVFSIRLIETSRKMLCQPSARPVLHRSTARSQSHDEVAPDSLRDQLLTIAKRLEIISDSTFVFSGKVHHVDQACDLKFNGSPATPREKLIDALTLVVYFSAYCRDPDEAPYVVPADLVPDPWFVERLSRANQTRGALEPGWSPVRSGLHGWTMQRLDVMRINREDRTCLPYYYFALSETLPNDREDADHVRFYFHCDQHSVFDVMKALTLCLNRSCVPFCIKCMNHSRLFGRRDALVLFVEKRDVDLVMRCVEDLVDRSAVRLSPGIPLFTKAIRPGIGIAEDPGDGQSFGQKVSRLLAEALLLANQTNDLHGPKVLDHIEKHFRRAGIDLDHAHLRPGSAEWFHPGGLFGLSLL
;
A
#
# COMPACT_ATOMS: atom_id res chain seq x y z
N MET A 1 -34.03 -24.43 29.85
CA MET A 1 -34.62 -25.06 28.64
C MET A 1 -33.62 -24.94 27.50
N LEU A 2 -33.35 -26.00 26.74
CA LEU A 2 -32.48 -25.92 25.54
C LEU A 2 -33.34 -25.74 24.29
N LEU A 3 -33.01 -24.74 23.48
CA LEU A 3 -33.71 -24.45 22.24
C LEU A 3 -33.23 -25.39 21.12
N SER A 4 -34.19 -25.78 20.29
CA SER A 4 -34.03 -26.49 19.02
C SER A 4 -35.00 -25.87 18.02
N PRO A 5 -34.86 -26.14 16.70
CA PRO A 5 -35.82 -25.66 15.71
C PRO A 5 -37.27 -26.04 16.04
N SER A 6 -37.48 -27.16 16.73
CA SER A 6 -38.79 -27.63 17.18
C SER A 6 -39.34 -26.96 18.45
N THR A 7 -38.47 -26.50 19.38
CA THR A 7 -38.91 -25.90 20.65
C THR A 7 -38.87 -24.37 20.64
N LEU A 8 -38.10 -23.79 19.72
CA LEU A 8 -37.97 -22.35 19.51
C LEU A 8 -39.31 -21.63 19.26
N PRO A 9 -40.25 -22.14 18.44
CA PRO A 9 -41.48 -21.41 18.12
C PRO A 9 -42.36 -21.23 19.36
N ALA A 10 -42.56 -22.30 20.13
CA ALA A 10 -43.32 -22.26 21.38
C ALA A 10 -42.66 -21.32 22.41
N TYR A 11 -41.33 -21.28 22.47
CA TYR A 11 -40.59 -20.36 23.31
C TYR A 11 -40.82 -18.90 22.89
N LEU A 12 -40.66 -18.57 21.61
CA LEU A 12 -40.87 -17.21 21.10
C LEU A 12 -42.31 -16.73 21.27
N HIS A 13 -43.30 -17.61 21.04
CA HIS A 13 -44.70 -17.31 21.31
C HIS A 13 -44.94 -17.01 22.80
N SER A 14 -44.36 -17.82 23.71
CA SER A 14 -44.49 -17.59 25.16
C SER A 14 -43.88 -16.27 25.63
N ARG A 15 -42.93 -15.73 24.86
CA ARG A 15 -42.27 -14.43 25.09
C ARG A 15 -42.98 -13.26 24.36
N GLY A 16 -44.00 -13.54 23.55
CA GLY A 16 -44.73 -12.51 22.80
C GLY A 16 -44.04 -12.02 21.53
N HIS A 17 -43.09 -12.77 20.98
CA HIS A 17 -42.32 -12.39 19.78
C HIS A 17 -42.74 -13.12 18.50
N LEU A 18 -43.76 -13.98 18.59
CA LEU A 18 -44.32 -14.74 17.46
C LEU A 18 -45.82 -14.92 17.67
N GLU A 19 -46.66 -14.64 16.66
CA GLU A 19 -48.11 -14.89 16.72
C GLU A 19 -48.45 -16.31 16.21
N GLU A 20 -49.59 -16.90 16.65
CA GLU A 20 -50.01 -18.26 16.25
C GLU A 20 -50.21 -18.45 14.74
N HIS A 21 -50.35 -17.37 13.98
CA HIS A 21 -50.63 -17.38 12.53
C HIS A 21 -49.42 -17.01 11.67
N ASP A 22 -48.28 -16.68 12.27
CA ASP A 22 -47.08 -16.32 11.53
C ASP A 22 -46.50 -17.55 10.84
N GLY A 23 -46.60 -17.58 9.51
CA GLY A 23 -45.92 -18.59 8.71
C GLY A 23 -44.42 -18.34 8.77
N PHE A 24 -43.70 -19.11 9.59
CA PHE A 24 -42.27 -18.92 9.82
C PHE A 24 -41.45 -20.17 9.49
N GLU A 25 -40.20 -19.94 9.09
CA GLU A 25 -39.19 -20.97 8.88
C GLU A 25 -38.06 -20.81 9.92
N ALA A 26 -37.93 -21.80 10.82
CA ALA A 26 -36.81 -21.89 11.77
C ALA A 26 -35.64 -22.60 11.10
N VAL A 27 -34.53 -21.91 10.90
CA VAL A 27 -33.32 -22.55 10.39
C VAL A 27 -32.23 -22.47 11.45
N ASP A 28 -31.68 -23.63 11.80
CA ASP A 28 -30.47 -23.68 12.62
C ASP A 28 -29.30 -23.12 11.80
N VAL A 29 -28.66 -22.08 12.30
CA VAL A 29 -27.53 -21.46 11.63
C VAL A 29 -26.29 -22.23 12.07
N ILE A 30 -25.94 -23.24 11.27
CA ILE A 30 -24.76 -24.07 11.51
C ILE A 30 -23.52 -23.25 11.15
N SER A 31 -22.81 -22.77 12.18
CA SER A 31 -21.43 -22.28 12.00
C SER A 31 -20.49 -23.47 11.73
N PRO A 32 -19.53 -23.35 10.79
CA PRO A 32 -18.54 -24.40 10.50
C PRO A 32 -17.59 -24.70 11.66
N THR A 33 -17.46 -23.77 12.61
CA THR A 33 -16.87 -24.01 13.94
C THR A 33 -17.99 -24.40 14.90
N VAL A 34 -17.75 -25.34 15.82
CA VAL A 34 -18.70 -25.68 16.89
C VAL A 34 -18.87 -24.43 17.76
N GLY A 35 -19.81 -23.58 17.38
CA GLY A 35 -19.92 -22.22 17.91
C GLY A 35 -20.23 -22.22 19.41
N ARG A 36 -19.85 -21.15 20.10
CA ARG A 36 -20.14 -20.91 21.52
C ARG A 36 -21.64 -20.89 21.84
N ASN A 37 -22.45 -20.52 20.84
CA ASN A 37 -23.89 -20.36 20.91
C ASN A 37 -24.62 -21.31 19.95
N ARG A 38 -25.89 -21.60 20.26
CA ARG A 38 -26.89 -22.08 19.30
C ARG A 38 -27.53 -20.85 18.69
N ASN A 39 -27.42 -20.72 17.37
CA ASN A 39 -27.89 -19.56 16.64
C ASN A 39 -29.04 -19.99 15.75
N PHE A 40 -30.18 -19.33 15.88
CA PHE A 40 -31.36 -19.60 15.06
C PHE A 40 -31.72 -18.36 14.27
N LEU A 41 -32.08 -18.59 13.02
CA LEU A 41 -32.70 -17.57 12.19
C LEU A 41 -34.19 -17.84 12.09
N VAL A 42 -34.96 -16.79 12.37
CA VAL A 42 -36.41 -16.77 12.31
C VAL A 42 -36.84 -15.77 11.27
N ARG A 43 -37.48 -16.23 10.19
CA ARG A 43 -37.95 -15.37 9.10
C ARG A 43 -39.46 -15.42 8.98
N ASN A 44 -40.04 -14.25 8.81
CA ASN A 44 -41.43 -14.05 8.41
C ASN A 44 -41.52 -13.94 6.88
N LYS A 45 -42.73 -14.16 6.34
CA LYS A 45 -43.00 -14.08 4.89
C LYS A 45 -42.79 -12.69 4.29
N ASP A 46 -42.85 -11.64 5.10
CA ASP A 46 -42.66 -10.24 4.69
C ASP A 46 -41.18 -9.81 4.66
N GLY A 47 -40.25 -10.72 5.00
CA GLY A 47 -38.81 -10.46 5.05
C GLY A 47 -38.31 -9.92 6.40
N SER A 48 -39.20 -9.64 7.36
CA SER A 48 -38.82 -9.39 8.76
C SER A 48 -38.39 -10.67 9.46
N GLY A 49 -37.69 -10.56 10.58
CA GLY A 49 -37.24 -11.74 11.31
C GLY A 49 -36.54 -11.46 12.62
N LEU A 50 -36.16 -12.54 13.31
CA LEU A 50 -35.38 -12.53 14.54
C LEU A 50 -34.11 -13.38 14.37
N PHE A 51 -33.04 -12.96 15.04
CA PHE A 51 -31.85 -13.76 15.25
C PHE A 51 -31.74 -14.12 16.72
N VAL A 52 -31.74 -15.42 17.04
CA VAL A 52 -31.81 -15.92 18.41
C VAL A 52 -30.51 -16.64 18.76
N LYS A 53 -29.79 -16.15 19.77
CA LYS A 53 -28.56 -16.77 20.29
C LYS A 53 -28.84 -17.37 21.68
N GLN A 54 -28.50 -18.64 21.88
CA GLN A 54 -28.50 -19.29 23.20
C GLN A 54 -27.14 -19.91 23.51
N ILE A 55 -26.56 -19.62 24.68
CA ILE A 55 -25.28 -20.24 25.08
C ILE A 55 -25.39 -21.77 25.16
N ARG A 56 -24.33 -22.48 24.76
CA ARG A 56 -24.34 -23.96 24.73
C ARG A 56 -24.05 -24.61 26.08
N SER A 57 -23.37 -23.90 26.98
CA SER A 57 -23.00 -24.36 28.31
C SER A 57 -23.06 -23.20 29.31
N LEU A 58 -23.19 -23.52 30.59
CA LEU A 58 -23.17 -22.53 31.68
C LEU A 58 -21.72 -22.13 32.05
N ASP A 59 -20.85 -22.02 31.06
CA ASP A 59 -19.51 -21.48 31.27
C ASP A 59 -19.61 -19.99 31.64
N PRO A 60 -18.99 -19.55 32.75
CA PRO A 60 -19.09 -18.17 33.21
C PRO A 60 -18.63 -17.14 32.17
N THR A 61 -17.69 -17.51 31.30
CA THR A 61 -17.18 -16.63 30.23
C THR A 61 -18.26 -16.42 29.16
N LEU A 62 -18.94 -17.50 28.75
CA LEU A 62 -20.01 -17.42 27.74
C LEU A 62 -21.22 -16.63 28.25
N ILE A 63 -21.55 -16.78 29.53
CA ILE A 63 -22.60 -15.99 30.17
C ILE A 63 -22.20 -14.50 30.15
N ALA A 64 -20.98 -14.18 30.57
CA ALA A 64 -20.50 -12.79 30.60
C ALA A 64 -20.44 -12.16 29.21
N ASP A 65 -19.96 -12.88 28.19
CA ASP A 65 -19.90 -12.41 26.80
C ASP A 65 -21.32 -12.10 26.26
N GLN A 66 -22.31 -12.95 26.54
CA GLN A 66 -23.71 -12.71 26.14
C GLN A 66 -24.34 -11.53 26.89
N GLU A 67 -24.03 -11.37 28.19
CA GLU A 67 -24.50 -10.23 28.98
C GLU A 67 -23.90 -8.89 28.48
N ILE A 68 -22.64 -8.91 28.06
CA ILE A 68 -21.99 -7.76 27.42
C ILE A 68 -22.69 -7.40 26.11
N GLU A 69 -22.97 -8.38 25.25
CA GLU A 69 -23.68 -8.18 23.98
C GLU A 69 -25.05 -7.54 24.21
N ALA A 70 -25.83 -8.08 25.16
CA ALA A 70 -27.12 -7.51 25.53
C ALA A 70 -27.01 -6.07 26.04
N SER A 71 -26.07 -5.83 26.96
CA SER A 71 -25.88 -4.51 27.58
C SER A 71 -25.48 -3.44 26.56
N ILE A 72 -24.51 -3.72 25.70
CA ILE A 72 -24.01 -2.74 24.73
C ILE A 72 -25.05 -2.43 23.65
N LEU A 73 -25.77 -3.44 23.15
CA LEU A 73 -26.81 -3.25 22.14
C LEU A 73 -28.01 -2.48 22.72
N ASP A 74 -28.41 -2.74 23.97
CA ASP A 74 -29.45 -1.96 24.65
C ASP A 74 -29.03 -0.48 24.73
N SER A 75 -27.79 -0.23 25.12
CA SER A 75 -27.26 1.11 25.25
C SER A 75 -27.21 1.88 23.94
N PHE A 76 -26.81 1.24 22.82
CA PHE A 76 -26.82 1.89 21.51
C PHE A 76 -28.22 2.37 21.12
N HIS A 77 -29.25 1.62 21.46
CA HIS A 77 -30.64 1.94 21.12
C HIS A 77 -31.31 2.93 22.08
N ARG A 78 -30.98 2.88 23.38
CA ARG A 78 -31.69 3.65 24.41
C ARG A 78 -31.02 4.95 24.80
N HIS A 79 -29.68 5.04 24.75
CA HIS A 79 -29.00 6.29 25.11
C HIS A 79 -28.95 7.26 23.92
N TYR A 80 -29.16 8.54 24.20
CA TYR A 80 -29.15 9.60 23.18
C TYR A 80 -27.77 9.79 22.54
N GLY A 81 -26.69 9.53 23.31
CA GLY A 81 -25.30 9.63 22.86
C GLY A 81 -24.92 8.70 21.70
N TRP A 82 -25.77 7.71 21.38
CA TRP A 82 -25.56 6.74 20.29
C TRP A 82 -26.60 6.85 19.16
N SER A 83 -27.42 7.91 19.17
CA SER A 83 -28.55 8.06 18.24
C SER A 83 -28.18 7.92 16.76
N SER A 84 -27.01 8.41 16.35
CA SER A 84 -26.51 8.28 14.97
C SER A 84 -26.02 6.88 14.58
N GLN A 85 -25.80 6.00 15.55
CA GLN A 85 -25.18 4.68 15.37
C GLN A 85 -26.19 3.53 15.50
N ARG A 86 -27.42 3.82 15.95
CA ARG A 86 -28.52 2.83 16.13
C ARG A 86 -28.76 1.98 14.90
N GLU A 87 -28.66 2.61 13.74
CA GLU A 87 -28.85 1.95 12.45
C GLU A 87 -27.69 1.01 12.09
N CYS A 88 -26.51 1.18 12.66
CA CYS A 88 -25.32 0.40 12.31
C CYS A 88 -25.12 -0.83 13.21
N VAL A 89 -26.08 -1.16 14.08
CA VAL A 89 -26.07 -2.36 14.95
C VAL A 89 -27.43 -3.06 14.93
N PRO A 90 -27.50 -4.36 15.29
CA PRO A 90 -28.77 -5.03 15.50
C PRO A 90 -29.51 -4.46 16.72
N ARG A 91 -30.81 -4.23 16.56
CA ARG A 91 -31.71 -3.98 17.68
C ARG A 91 -31.83 -5.18 18.60
N LEU A 92 -31.57 -4.95 19.89
CA LEU A 92 -31.94 -5.88 20.95
C LEU A 92 -33.47 -5.91 21.07
N VAL A 93 -34.07 -7.07 20.80
CA VAL A 93 -35.52 -7.28 20.93
C VAL A 93 -35.85 -7.72 22.34
N ASP A 94 -35.12 -8.70 22.87
CA ASP A 94 -35.32 -9.26 24.21
C ASP A 94 -34.06 -9.98 24.71
N PHE A 95 -33.92 -10.07 26.03
CA PHE A 95 -32.86 -10.83 26.68
C PHE A 95 -33.39 -11.57 27.90
N ASP A 96 -33.56 -12.89 27.74
CA ASP A 96 -33.99 -13.79 28.81
C ASP A 96 -32.78 -14.34 29.56
N ARG A 97 -32.45 -13.66 30.67
CA ARG A 97 -31.37 -14.08 31.58
C ARG A 97 -31.58 -15.46 32.19
N SER A 98 -32.83 -15.91 32.35
CA SER A 98 -33.12 -17.20 33.00
C SER A 98 -32.80 -18.40 32.12
N CYS A 99 -32.98 -18.23 30.80
CA CYS A 99 -32.69 -19.25 29.80
C CYS A 99 -31.42 -18.95 28.97
N HIS A 100 -30.74 -17.84 29.26
CA HIS A 100 -29.59 -17.32 28.53
C HIS A 100 -29.85 -17.20 27.02
N VAL A 101 -30.98 -16.56 26.68
CA VAL A 101 -31.43 -16.36 25.30
C VAL A 101 -31.40 -14.88 24.96
N LEU A 102 -30.62 -14.54 23.93
CA LEU A 102 -30.55 -13.21 23.33
C LEU A 102 -31.36 -13.21 22.04
N ILE A 103 -32.34 -12.32 21.94
CA ILE A 103 -33.18 -12.14 20.75
C ILE A 103 -32.86 -10.79 20.14
N LEU A 104 -32.33 -10.83 18.92
CA LEU A 104 -31.98 -9.65 18.12
C LEU A 104 -32.91 -9.56 16.91
N GLU A 105 -33.01 -8.37 16.32
CA GLU A 105 -33.63 -8.27 15.00
C GLU A 105 -32.81 -9.04 13.95
N TYR A 106 -33.50 -9.57 12.94
CA TYR A 106 -32.83 -10.15 11.79
C TYR A 106 -32.25 -9.05 10.90
N ILE A 107 -30.96 -9.17 10.59
CA ILE A 107 -30.29 -8.34 9.60
C ILE A 107 -30.30 -9.09 8.26
N ASP A 108 -31.14 -8.62 7.35
CA ASP A 108 -31.10 -9.02 5.95
C ASP A 108 -29.80 -8.51 5.31
N GLY A 109 -28.98 -9.42 4.78
CA GLY A 109 -27.66 -9.08 4.27
C GLY A 109 -26.70 -10.27 4.30
N ILE A 110 -25.46 -9.99 3.92
CA ILE A 110 -24.39 -10.97 3.79
C ILE A 110 -23.14 -10.38 4.45
N THR A 111 -22.31 -11.22 5.09
CA THR A 111 -21.05 -10.74 5.69
C THR A 111 -20.08 -10.27 4.60
N LEU A 112 -19.19 -9.32 4.91
CA LEU A 112 -18.13 -8.93 3.98
C LEU A 112 -17.25 -10.13 3.61
N LEU A 113 -17.08 -11.09 4.51
CA LEU A 113 -16.32 -12.32 4.25
C LEU A 113 -17.03 -13.19 3.21
N ASP A 114 -18.32 -13.48 3.40
CA ASP A 114 -19.10 -14.29 2.45
C ASP A 114 -19.21 -13.59 1.09
N TRP A 115 -19.36 -12.26 1.09
CA TRP A 115 -19.40 -11.47 -0.15
C TRP A 115 -18.11 -11.63 -0.95
N SER A 116 -16.99 -11.68 -0.22
CA SER A 116 -15.68 -11.90 -0.83
C SER A 116 -15.59 -13.24 -1.56
N ALA A 117 -16.33 -14.26 -1.11
CA ALA A 117 -16.21 -15.64 -1.61
C ALA A 117 -17.17 -15.98 -2.77
N THR A 118 -18.24 -15.22 -3.00
CA THR A 118 -19.44 -15.76 -3.68
C THR A 118 -19.70 -15.37 -5.15
N LEU A 119 -18.96 -14.47 -5.81
CA LEU A 119 -19.47 -13.86 -7.06
C LEU A 119 -18.36 -13.20 -7.96
N PRO A 120 -18.63 -12.93 -9.26
CA PRO A 120 -17.63 -12.52 -10.26
C PRO A 120 -17.01 -11.12 -10.05
N ILE A 121 -15.68 -11.05 -10.20
CA ILE A 121 -14.75 -9.96 -9.88
C ILE A 121 -15.09 -8.59 -10.51
N GLU A 122 -15.61 -8.57 -11.73
CA GLU A 122 -15.64 -7.37 -12.59
C GLU A 122 -16.73 -6.34 -12.22
N THR A 123 -17.77 -6.75 -11.48
CA THR A 123 -18.91 -5.87 -11.12
C THR A 123 -18.80 -5.27 -9.70
N ARG A 124 -17.66 -5.46 -9.02
CA ARG A 124 -17.58 -5.37 -7.53
C ARG A 124 -16.61 -4.34 -6.95
N ALA A 125 -15.63 -3.87 -7.72
CA ALA A 125 -14.58 -3.01 -7.17
C ALA A 125 -15.15 -1.72 -6.56
N GLN A 126 -16.12 -1.09 -7.24
CA GLN A 126 -16.75 0.15 -6.77
C GLN A 126 -17.56 -0.03 -5.48
N ARG A 127 -18.38 -1.08 -5.39
CA ARG A 127 -19.15 -1.42 -4.17
C ARG A 127 -18.23 -1.71 -2.99
N TRP A 128 -17.13 -2.40 -3.24
CA TRP A 128 -16.15 -2.73 -2.22
C TRP A 128 -15.52 -1.46 -1.63
N LEU A 129 -15.08 -0.52 -2.47
CA LEU A 129 -14.59 0.79 -2.02
C LEU A 129 -15.65 1.57 -1.24
N ALA A 130 -16.90 1.59 -1.72
CA ALA A 130 -17.99 2.28 -1.06
C ALA A 130 -18.28 1.71 0.34
N TRP A 131 -18.38 0.39 0.49
CA TRP A 131 -18.57 -0.24 1.80
C TRP A 131 -17.36 -0.06 2.71
N SER A 132 -16.13 -0.10 2.18
CA SER A 132 -14.92 0.21 2.96
C SER A 132 -14.96 1.63 3.52
N ALA A 133 -15.35 2.62 2.71
CA ALA A 133 -15.53 4.00 3.16
C ALA A 133 -16.63 4.11 4.23
N THR A 134 -17.81 3.50 3.98
CA THR A 134 -18.94 3.50 4.93
C THR A 134 -18.56 2.81 6.25
N LEU A 135 -17.82 1.72 6.20
CA LEU A 135 -17.30 1.02 7.38
C LEU A 135 -16.31 1.89 8.15
N GLY A 136 -15.38 2.56 7.47
CA GLY A 136 -14.40 3.46 8.12
C GLY A 136 -15.08 4.57 8.91
N LYS A 137 -16.06 5.24 8.28
CA LYS A 137 -16.89 6.26 8.92
C LYS A 137 -17.67 5.69 10.12
N THR A 138 -18.29 4.54 9.95
CA THR A 138 -19.11 3.88 10.98
C THR A 138 -18.27 3.52 12.21
N VAL A 139 -17.10 2.91 12.01
CA VAL A 139 -16.16 2.55 13.09
C VAL A 139 -15.64 3.81 13.80
N ALA A 140 -15.33 4.87 13.06
CA ALA A 140 -14.93 6.15 13.66
C ALA A 140 -16.03 6.74 14.54
N GLN A 141 -17.29 6.68 14.09
CA GLN A 141 -18.44 7.12 14.88
C GLN A 141 -18.62 6.30 16.16
N PHE A 142 -18.42 4.98 16.12
CA PHE A 142 -18.45 4.15 17.33
C PHE A 142 -17.34 4.52 18.30
N HIS A 143 -16.09 4.62 17.83
CA HIS A 143 -14.98 4.99 18.70
C HIS A 143 -15.12 6.42 19.25
N ASN A 144 -15.70 7.34 18.49
CA ASN A 144 -15.97 8.69 18.98
C ASN A 144 -17.00 8.69 20.10
N GLY A 145 -18.08 7.92 19.97
CA GLY A 145 -19.07 7.76 21.03
C GLY A 145 -18.48 7.04 22.26
N GLY A 146 -17.61 6.05 22.04
CA GLY A 146 -16.93 5.32 23.12
C GLY A 146 -15.89 6.13 23.89
N ARG A 147 -15.45 7.26 23.34
CA ARG A 147 -14.60 8.26 24.00
C ARG A 147 -15.40 9.41 24.62
N ASP A 148 -16.69 9.51 24.30
CA ASP A 148 -17.51 10.61 24.75
C ASP A 148 -17.72 10.49 26.27
N PRO A 149 -17.41 11.54 27.06
CA PRO A 149 -17.62 11.51 28.51
C PRO A 149 -19.06 11.16 28.92
N ALA A 150 -20.05 11.43 28.05
CA ALA A 150 -21.43 11.02 28.27
C ALA A 150 -21.62 9.50 28.40
N ASN A 151 -20.68 8.70 27.89
CA ASN A 151 -20.70 7.24 27.91
C ASN A 151 -19.62 6.63 28.85
N ASP A 152 -18.97 7.42 29.70
CA ASP A 152 -17.89 6.95 30.58
C ASP A 152 -18.34 5.89 31.59
N GLU A 153 -19.59 5.96 32.06
CA GLU A 153 -20.15 4.95 32.96
C GLU A 153 -20.28 3.60 32.25
N GLN A 154 -20.80 3.62 31.02
CA GLN A 154 -20.90 2.44 30.17
C GLN A 154 -19.52 1.86 29.88
N ARG A 155 -18.54 2.70 29.48
CA ARG A 155 -17.15 2.29 29.24
C ARG A 155 -16.53 1.63 30.47
N ARG A 156 -16.73 2.19 31.68
CA ARG A 156 -16.22 1.63 32.94
C ARG A 156 -16.90 0.31 33.35
N SER A 157 -18.13 0.08 32.91
CA SER A 157 -18.84 -1.19 33.15
C SER A 157 -18.34 -2.33 32.26
N LEU A 158 -17.71 -2.01 31.13
CA LEU A 158 -17.14 -2.99 30.22
C LEU A 158 -15.80 -3.50 30.73
N ARG A 159 -15.48 -4.75 30.38
CA ARG A 159 -14.18 -5.34 30.67
C ARG A 159 -13.05 -4.56 29.99
N ALA A 160 -11.90 -4.48 30.67
CA ALA A 160 -10.66 -3.87 30.17
C ALA A 160 -9.54 -4.91 30.01
N SER A 161 -9.87 -6.11 29.52
CA SER A 161 -8.90 -7.19 29.35
C SER A 161 -8.25 -7.15 27.97
N LEU A 162 -6.91 -7.30 27.93
CA LEU A 162 -6.19 -7.41 26.68
C LEU A 162 -6.67 -8.60 25.82
N PRO A 163 -6.69 -8.51 24.48
CA PRO A 163 -6.98 -9.65 23.62
C PRO A 163 -6.02 -10.83 23.80
N VAL A 164 -6.46 -12.06 23.53
CA VAL A 164 -5.62 -13.29 23.67
C VAL A 164 -4.35 -13.19 22.82
N ALA A 165 -4.44 -12.66 21.61
CA ALA A 165 -3.28 -12.52 20.72
C ALA A 165 -2.28 -11.42 21.15
N ILE A 166 -2.66 -10.56 22.10
CA ILE A 166 -1.76 -9.62 22.75
C ILE A 166 -1.19 -10.22 24.05
N ARG A 167 -2.02 -10.94 24.82
CA ARG A 167 -1.59 -11.67 26.04
C ARG A 167 -0.67 -12.87 25.72
N LEU A 168 -0.81 -13.45 24.53
CA LEU A 168 -0.21 -14.73 24.12
C LEU A 168 -0.54 -15.88 25.10
N GLN A 169 -1.64 -15.73 25.84
CA GLN A 169 -2.14 -16.69 26.80
C GLN A 169 -3.66 -16.73 26.67
N ALA A 170 -4.17 -17.90 26.29
CA ALA A 170 -5.60 -18.18 26.27
C ALA A 170 -6.09 -18.53 27.69
N PRO A 171 -7.34 -18.20 28.05
CA PRO A 171 -8.00 -18.75 29.23
C PRO A 171 -7.97 -20.29 29.20
N GLU A 172 -7.78 -20.93 30.35
CA GLU A 172 -7.66 -22.40 30.44
C GLU A 172 -8.87 -23.11 29.82
N GLY A 173 -10.10 -22.65 30.09
CA GLY A 173 -11.32 -23.21 29.52
C GLY A 173 -11.42 -23.09 28.00
N TYR A 174 -10.85 -22.02 27.41
CA TYR A 174 -10.79 -21.84 25.95
C TYR A 174 -9.71 -22.73 25.34
N ALA A 175 -8.53 -22.79 25.95
CA ALA A 175 -7.43 -23.65 25.48
C ALA A 175 -7.77 -25.15 25.58
N ALA A 176 -8.54 -25.55 26.59
CA ALA A 176 -8.95 -26.95 26.80
C ALA A 176 -9.87 -27.49 25.69
N GLN A 177 -10.56 -26.62 24.96
CA GLN A 177 -11.44 -26.99 23.84
C GLN A 177 -10.71 -27.04 22.49
N ALA A 178 -9.46 -26.57 22.45
CA ALA A 178 -8.70 -26.43 21.22
C ALA A 178 -8.03 -27.76 20.81
N GLY A 179 -7.95 -27.98 19.50
CA GLY A 179 -7.21 -29.09 18.90
C GLY A 179 -5.68 -28.92 19.03
N SER A 180 -4.93 -29.97 18.68
CA SER A 180 -3.46 -29.95 18.79
C SER A 180 -2.77 -28.92 17.90
N ALA A 181 -3.43 -28.44 16.84
CA ALA A 181 -2.93 -27.35 15.99
C ALA A 181 -2.78 -26.04 16.77
N PHE A 182 -3.75 -25.70 17.61
CA PHE A 182 -3.72 -24.48 18.44
C PHE A 182 -2.46 -24.44 19.31
N ALA A 183 -2.18 -25.52 20.04
CA ALA A 183 -0.99 -25.63 20.87
C ALA A 183 0.31 -25.60 20.03
N ALA A 184 0.30 -26.13 18.81
CA ALA A 184 1.43 -26.07 17.90
C ALA A 184 1.71 -24.64 17.43
N ILE A 185 0.69 -23.87 17.06
CA ILE A 185 0.83 -22.46 16.66
C ILE A 185 1.40 -21.63 17.82
N ILE A 186 0.88 -21.81 19.04
CA ILE A 186 1.41 -21.14 20.23
C ILE A 186 2.90 -21.46 20.43
N ARG A 187 3.29 -22.74 20.32
CA ARG A 187 4.71 -23.14 20.41
C ARG A 187 5.56 -22.53 19.30
N MET A 188 5.09 -22.50 18.06
CA MET A 188 5.80 -21.87 16.95
C MET A 188 6.09 -20.40 17.23
N VAL A 189 5.09 -19.66 17.70
CA VAL A 189 5.24 -18.23 18.06
C VAL A 189 6.20 -18.06 19.24
N GLN A 190 6.11 -18.90 20.28
CA GLN A 190 6.99 -18.83 21.44
C GLN A 190 8.45 -19.19 21.13
N GLN A 191 8.68 -20.13 20.21
CA GLN A 191 10.03 -20.55 19.78
C GLN A 191 10.69 -19.51 18.87
N ASP A 192 9.93 -18.72 18.12
CA ASP A 192 10.44 -17.56 17.37
C ASP A 192 10.69 -16.38 18.33
N THR A 193 11.87 -16.38 18.95
CA THR A 193 12.23 -15.40 19.99
C THR A 193 12.07 -13.93 19.55
N PRO A 194 12.49 -13.51 18.33
CA PRO A 194 12.19 -12.17 17.84
C PRO A 194 10.69 -11.84 17.77
N LEU A 195 9.88 -12.73 17.18
CA LEU A 195 8.43 -12.51 17.06
C LEU A 195 7.75 -12.44 18.43
N PHE A 196 8.09 -13.38 19.30
CA PHE A 196 7.55 -13.44 20.65
C PHE A 196 7.81 -12.15 21.44
N LYS A 197 9.04 -11.62 21.38
CA LYS A 197 9.40 -10.36 22.05
C LYS A 197 8.59 -9.16 21.51
N GLU A 198 8.41 -9.07 20.20
CA GLU A 198 7.64 -7.97 19.62
C GLU A 198 6.15 -8.05 19.96
N LEU A 199 5.58 -9.25 20.02
CA LEU A 199 4.19 -9.45 20.46
C LEU A 199 4.01 -9.14 21.95
N GLN A 200 4.98 -9.50 22.80
CA GLN A 200 4.97 -9.09 24.21
C GLN A 200 5.00 -7.58 24.36
N ARG A 201 5.77 -6.88 23.52
CA ARG A 201 5.82 -5.41 23.50
C ARG A 201 4.47 -4.77 23.18
N ASN A 202 3.61 -5.44 22.41
CA ASN A 202 2.28 -4.91 22.10
C ASN A 202 1.41 -4.72 23.35
N GLN A 203 1.67 -5.46 24.45
CA GLN A 203 0.96 -5.28 25.73
C GLN A 203 1.22 -3.89 26.32
N SER A 204 2.47 -3.40 26.29
CA SER A 204 2.82 -2.10 26.86
C SER A 204 2.40 -0.92 25.99
N LEU A 205 2.01 -1.16 24.74
CA LEU A 205 1.52 -0.15 23.81
C LEU A 205 0.00 0.03 23.87
N TRP A 206 -0.74 -0.87 24.51
CA TRP A 206 -2.20 -0.82 24.57
C TRP A 206 -2.70 0.47 25.23
N CYS A 207 -3.51 1.24 24.50
CA CYS A 207 -4.09 2.50 24.97
C CYS A 207 -5.61 2.37 25.17
N ASP A 208 -6.04 1.99 26.37
CA ASP A 208 -7.46 1.87 26.73
C ASP A 208 -8.15 3.24 26.76
N THR A 209 -8.73 3.64 25.63
CA THR A 209 -9.24 5.02 25.42
C THR A 209 -10.65 5.06 24.88
N SER A 210 -11.19 3.99 24.30
CA SER A 210 -12.53 3.95 23.71
C SER A 210 -13.30 2.70 24.17
N ILE A 211 -14.61 2.67 23.93
CA ILE A 211 -15.33 1.42 23.75
C ILE A 211 -14.95 0.85 22.37
N ILE A 212 -14.61 -0.43 22.34
CA ILE A 212 -14.25 -1.18 21.14
C ILE A 212 -15.18 -2.40 21.00
N HIS A 213 -15.36 -2.87 19.76
CA HIS A 213 -16.00 -4.13 19.44
C HIS A 213 -15.23 -5.33 19.99
N GLY A 214 -13.89 -5.28 19.95
CA GLY A 214 -13.02 -6.32 20.51
C GLY A 214 -12.74 -7.50 19.58
N ASP A 215 -13.62 -7.77 18.61
CA ASP A 215 -13.37 -8.71 17.50
C ASP A 215 -13.88 -8.22 16.14
N LEU A 216 -13.64 -6.95 15.80
CA LEU A 216 -14.07 -6.44 14.51
C LEU A 216 -13.26 -7.08 13.36
N LYS A 217 -13.94 -7.77 12.45
CA LYS A 217 -13.42 -8.40 11.23
C LYS A 217 -14.54 -8.53 10.20
N TRP A 218 -14.23 -8.92 8.96
CA TRP A 218 -15.25 -8.98 7.89
C TRP A 218 -16.44 -9.90 8.18
N ASP A 219 -16.23 -10.98 8.94
CA ASP A 219 -17.30 -11.87 9.41
C ASP A 219 -18.36 -11.12 10.24
N ASN A 220 -17.94 -10.08 10.95
CA ASN A 220 -18.76 -9.29 11.87
C ASN A 220 -19.28 -7.99 11.23
N VAL A 221 -19.16 -7.86 9.90
CA VAL A 221 -19.68 -6.71 9.15
C VAL A 221 -20.65 -7.22 8.09
N MET A 222 -21.93 -6.89 8.26
CA MET A 222 -22.98 -7.21 7.32
C MET A 222 -23.22 -6.05 6.34
N VAL A 223 -23.38 -6.41 5.07
CA VAL A 223 -23.70 -5.50 3.97
C VAL A 223 -24.91 -5.99 3.19
N LYS A 224 -25.68 -5.05 2.63
CA LYS A 224 -26.76 -5.35 1.70
C LYS A 224 -26.26 -5.17 0.27
N PRO A 225 -26.36 -6.18 -0.62
CA PRO A 225 -25.90 -6.06 -2.00
C PRO A 225 -26.46 -4.85 -2.75
N ASP A 226 -27.68 -4.43 -2.42
CA ASP A 226 -28.40 -3.34 -3.10
C ASP A 226 -28.23 -1.96 -2.45
N SER A 227 -27.40 -1.84 -1.40
CA SER A 227 -27.16 -0.58 -0.71
C SER A 227 -25.70 -0.40 -0.32
N GLU A 228 -25.13 0.73 -0.72
CA GLU A 228 -23.75 1.13 -0.39
C GLU A 228 -23.67 2.07 0.83
N SER A 229 -24.83 2.59 1.27
CA SER A 229 -24.90 3.68 2.25
C SER A 229 -24.84 3.23 3.70
N ARG A 230 -24.93 1.92 3.97
CA ARG A 230 -25.02 1.39 5.34
C ARG A 230 -24.32 0.05 5.47
N VAL A 231 -23.64 -0.10 6.61
CA VAL A 231 -23.07 -1.36 7.08
C VAL A 231 -23.60 -1.62 8.49
N THR A 232 -23.81 -2.88 8.85
CA THR A 232 -24.25 -3.27 10.18
C THR A 232 -23.16 -4.11 10.84
N ILE A 233 -22.66 -3.66 12.00
CA ILE A 233 -21.67 -4.39 12.80
C ILE A 233 -22.41 -5.30 13.76
N VAL A 234 -22.10 -6.58 13.73
CA VAL A 234 -22.75 -7.64 14.52
C VAL A 234 -21.75 -8.34 15.42
N ASP A 235 -22.25 -9.15 16.36
CA ASP A 235 -21.45 -9.97 17.29
C ASP A 235 -20.63 -9.16 18.30
N TRP A 236 -21.33 -8.31 19.05
CA TRP A 236 -20.74 -7.44 20.08
C TRP A 236 -20.41 -8.16 21.40
N GLU A 237 -20.39 -9.50 21.42
CA GLU A 237 -20.12 -10.31 22.62
C GLU A 237 -18.75 -10.00 23.22
N LEU A 238 -17.82 -9.51 22.39
CA LEU A 238 -16.47 -9.17 22.81
C LEU A 238 -16.24 -7.70 23.17
N ALA A 239 -17.30 -6.88 23.20
CA ALA A 239 -17.19 -5.45 23.46
C ALA A 239 -16.46 -5.14 24.78
N ALA A 240 -15.62 -4.12 24.75
CA ALA A 240 -14.69 -3.83 25.83
C ALA A 240 -14.35 -2.34 25.92
N SER A 241 -13.87 -1.91 27.08
CA SER A 241 -13.02 -0.72 27.16
C SER A 241 -11.65 -1.10 26.61
N GLY A 242 -11.18 -0.42 25.57
CA GLY A 242 -9.93 -0.81 24.91
C GLY A 242 -9.33 0.20 23.95
N ASP A 243 -8.32 -0.27 23.21
CA ASP A 243 -7.60 0.52 22.23
C ASP A 243 -8.32 0.48 20.87
N PRO A 244 -8.79 1.61 20.34
CA PRO A 244 -9.46 1.68 19.03
C PRO A 244 -8.57 1.20 17.87
N ALA A 245 -7.25 1.19 18.04
CA ALA A 245 -6.34 0.61 17.05
C ALA A 245 -6.57 -0.90 16.85
N TRP A 246 -7.11 -1.59 17.85
CA TRP A 246 -7.40 -3.02 17.81
C TRP A 246 -8.49 -3.40 16.80
N ASP A 247 -9.61 -2.66 16.82
CA ASP A 247 -10.72 -2.91 15.90
C ASP A 247 -10.33 -2.59 14.45
N ILE A 248 -9.60 -1.48 14.24
CA ILE A 248 -9.08 -1.12 12.92
C ILE A 248 -8.11 -2.19 12.42
N ALA A 249 -7.22 -2.67 13.30
CA ALA A 249 -6.29 -3.73 12.98
C ALA A 249 -7.01 -5.02 12.54
N GLY A 250 -8.15 -5.36 13.15
CA GLY A 250 -8.94 -6.53 12.75
C GLY A 250 -9.61 -6.38 11.37
N VAL A 251 -10.10 -5.17 11.05
CA VAL A 251 -10.60 -4.89 9.70
C VAL A 251 -9.48 -4.96 8.67
N LEU A 252 -8.34 -4.30 8.91
CA LEU A 252 -7.19 -4.29 8.00
C LEU A 252 -6.56 -5.69 7.82
N GLN A 253 -6.45 -6.46 8.90
CA GLN A 253 -6.00 -7.85 8.84
C GLN A 253 -6.88 -8.69 7.92
N SER A 254 -8.19 -8.44 7.85
CA SER A 254 -9.10 -9.20 6.98
C SER A 254 -8.73 -9.06 5.50
N TYR A 255 -8.25 -7.88 5.07
CA TYR A 255 -7.72 -7.67 3.70
C TYR A 255 -6.45 -8.51 3.44
N ILE A 256 -5.54 -8.55 4.42
CA ILE A 256 -4.30 -9.34 4.31
C ILE A 256 -4.63 -10.83 4.26
N ALA A 257 -5.50 -11.29 5.17
CA ALA A 257 -5.89 -12.69 5.29
C ALA A 257 -6.57 -13.18 4.00
N ASP A 258 -7.51 -12.42 3.44
CA ASP A 258 -8.12 -12.76 2.15
C ASP A 258 -7.10 -12.79 1.01
N SER A 259 -6.17 -11.84 0.95
CA SER A 259 -5.11 -11.85 -0.06
C SER A 259 -4.23 -13.10 0.04
N ILE A 260 -3.91 -13.54 1.26
CA ILE A 260 -3.15 -14.78 1.49
C ILE A 260 -4.00 -15.98 1.05
N GLN A 261 -5.26 -16.05 1.47
CA GLN A 261 -6.16 -17.15 1.12
C GLN A 261 -6.29 -17.32 -0.40
N ARG A 262 -6.45 -16.22 -1.15
CA ARG A 262 -6.51 -16.26 -2.62
C ARG A 262 -5.18 -16.58 -3.28
N SER A 263 -4.06 -16.22 -2.67
CA SER A 263 -2.74 -16.60 -3.18
C SER A 263 -2.50 -18.12 -3.13
N LEU A 264 -3.25 -18.83 -2.28
CA LEU A 264 -3.22 -20.28 -2.16
C LEU A 264 -4.19 -20.99 -3.14
N ALA A 265 -5.05 -20.24 -3.83
CA ALA A 265 -6.01 -20.76 -4.81
C ALA A 265 -5.40 -20.88 -6.23
N PRO A 266 -5.93 -21.75 -7.12
CA PRO A 266 -5.48 -21.92 -8.49
C PRO A 266 -5.58 -20.65 -9.35
N ALA A 267 -4.83 -20.61 -10.46
CA ALA A 267 -4.51 -19.37 -11.16
C ALA A 267 -5.66 -18.58 -11.81
N SER A 268 -6.83 -19.21 -11.97
CA SER A 268 -8.05 -18.58 -12.50
C SER A 268 -8.77 -17.65 -11.51
N ASP A 269 -8.39 -17.65 -10.23
CA ASP A 269 -8.97 -16.82 -9.15
C ASP A 269 -7.97 -15.78 -8.60
N HIS A 270 -6.89 -15.50 -9.34
CA HIS A 270 -5.82 -14.60 -8.89
C HIS A 270 -6.25 -13.12 -8.78
N ALA A 271 -6.70 -12.79 -7.56
CA ALA A 271 -6.65 -11.53 -6.80
C ALA A 271 -6.83 -10.18 -7.55
N ILE A 272 -7.96 -9.52 -7.28
CA ILE A 272 -8.05 -8.06 -7.23
C ILE A 272 -7.19 -7.58 -6.05
N ASP A 273 -6.29 -6.62 -6.28
CA ASP A 273 -5.55 -5.95 -5.19
C ASP A 273 -6.53 -5.12 -4.34
N ARG A 274 -6.87 -5.60 -3.14
CA ARG A 274 -7.81 -4.93 -2.24
C ARG A 274 -7.17 -3.87 -1.35
N ARG A 275 -5.90 -3.50 -1.60
CA ARG A 275 -5.22 -2.42 -0.86
C ARG A 275 -5.96 -1.09 -0.97
N GLU A 276 -6.47 -0.74 -2.15
CA GLU A 276 -7.23 0.51 -2.33
C GLU A 276 -8.44 0.59 -1.39
N ALA A 277 -9.11 -0.54 -1.14
CA ALA A 277 -10.22 -0.61 -0.22
C ALA A 277 -9.79 -0.62 1.26
N ALA A 278 -8.64 -1.21 1.58
CA ALA A 278 -8.04 -1.09 2.91
C ALA A 278 -7.66 0.36 3.21
N ASP A 279 -7.04 1.04 2.24
CA ASP A 279 -6.66 2.46 2.31
C ASP A 279 -7.92 3.33 2.44
N CYS A 280 -8.94 3.09 1.60
CA CYS A 280 -10.22 3.80 1.65
C CYS A 280 -10.92 3.66 3.02
N PHE A 281 -10.91 2.46 3.61
CA PHE A 281 -11.41 2.24 4.97
C PHE A 281 -10.65 3.08 6.00
N PHE A 282 -9.31 3.03 5.99
CA PHE A 282 -8.51 3.74 6.97
C PHE A 282 -8.56 5.26 6.79
N GLU A 283 -8.55 5.75 5.55
CA GLU A 283 -8.72 7.17 5.21
C GLU A 283 -10.08 7.68 5.71
N SER A 284 -11.16 6.94 5.44
CA SER A 284 -12.49 7.30 5.92
C SER A 284 -12.57 7.30 7.45
N TYR A 285 -11.97 6.31 8.12
CA TYR A 285 -11.87 6.29 9.58
C TYR A 285 -11.13 7.54 10.10
N SER A 286 -9.98 7.86 9.51
CA SER A 286 -9.13 8.97 9.94
C SER A 286 -9.81 10.33 9.73
N GLN A 287 -10.57 10.48 8.66
CA GLN A 287 -11.34 11.69 8.37
C GLN A 287 -12.47 11.93 9.38
N HIS A 288 -13.10 10.85 9.86
CA HIS A 288 -14.27 10.93 10.75
C HIS A 288 -13.92 10.75 12.24
N SER A 289 -12.69 10.37 12.57
CA SER A 289 -12.21 10.30 13.96
C SER A 289 -12.08 11.70 14.58
N ARG A 290 -12.60 11.89 15.79
CA ARG A 290 -12.41 13.13 16.58
C ARG A 290 -10.99 13.24 17.14
N VAL A 291 -10.27 12.13 17.24
CA VAL A 291 -8.87 12.09 17.69
C VAL A 291 -7.96 11.93 16.46
N PRO A 292 -6.90 12.75 16.31
CA PRO A 292 -5.96 12.61 15.21
C PRO A 292 -5.30 11.23 15.17
N CYS A 293 -5.24 10.62 14.00
CA CYS A 293 -4.51 9.38 13.74
C CYS A 293 -3.03 9.69 13.51
N ASP A 294 -2.30 9.96 14.59
CA ASP A 294 -0.86 10.25 14.54
C ASP A 294 -0.01 9.00 14.18
N THR A 295 1.30 9.22 14.04
CA THR A 295 2.25 8.16 13.71
C THR A 295 2.29 7.06 14.78
N GLY A 296 2.04 7.39 16.05
CA GLY A 296 1.97 6.43 17.14
C GLY A 296 0.74 5.52 17.03
N PHE A 297 -0.43 6.09 16.74
CA PHE A 297 -1.67 5.35 16.49
C PHE A 297 -1.51 4.40 15.31
N VAL A 298 -0.93 4.88 14.23
CA VAL A 298 -0.67 4.07 13.02
C VAL A 298 0.31 2.93 13.31
N ASP A 299 1.35 3.17 14.11
CA ASP A 299 2.28 2.09 14.52
C ASP A 299 1.54 1.03 15.33
N ARG A 300 0.66 1.43 16.27
CA ARG A 300 -0.17 0.49 17.03
C ARG A 300 -1.10 -0.31 16.13
N VAL A 301 -1.80 0.33 15.18
CA VAL A 301 -2.66 -0.36 14.21
C VAL A 301 -1.87 -1.42 13.44
N ASN A 302 -0.69 -1.09 12.92
CA ASN A 302 0.15 -2.04 12.19
C ASN A 302 0.62 -3.21 13.07
N ARG A 303 1.05 -2.92 14.29
CA ARG A 303 1.48 -3.94 15.26
C ARG A 303 0.33 -4.86 15.66
N PHE A 304 -0.83 -4.29 15.95
CA PHE A 304 -2.02 -5.05 16.29
C PHE A 304 -2.55 -5.83 15.09
N CYS A 305 -2.39 -5.35 13.86
CA CYS A 305 -2.72 -6.09 12.66
C CYS A 305 -1.89 -7.38 12.57
N ALA A 306 -0.60 -7.31 12.91
CA ALA A 306 0.24 -8.50 13.00
C ALA A 306 -0.19 -9.46 14.13
N SER A 307 -0.60 -8.95 15.29
CA SER A 307 -1.22 -9.78 16.34
C SER A 307 -2.53 -10.43 15.88
N ARG A 308 -3.39 -9.69 15.16
CA ARG A 308 -4.65 -10.19 14.61
C ARG A 308 -4.43 -11.32 13.61
N LEU A 309 -3.37 -11.28 12.78
CA LEU A 309 -3.03 -12.40 11.88
C LEU A 309 -2.76 -13.70 12.64
N ILE A 310 -2.08 -13.63 13.80
CA ILE A 310 -1.88 -14.81 14.67
C ILE A 310 -3.19 -15.25 15.29
N GLN A 311 -4.05 -14.30 15.69
CA GLN A 311 -5.39 -14.62 16.18
C GLN A 311 -6.20 -15.38 15.12
N THR A 312 -6.21 -14.90 13.88
CA THR A 312 -6.89 -15.56 12.75
C THR A 312 -6.33 -16.96 12.50
N ALA A 313 -5.01 -17.16 12.60
CA ALA A 313 -4.40 -18.49 12.49
C ALA A 313 -4.87 -19.45 13.59
N LEU A 314 -4.95 -18.97 14.84
CA LEU A 314 -5.44 -19.74 15.98
C LEU A 314 -6.92 -20.09 15.85
N GLU A 315 -7.75 -19.15 15.38
CA GLU A 315 -9.19 -19.33 15.16
C GLU A 315 -9.47 -20.28 13.99
N HIS A 316 -8.74 -20.15 12.89
CA HIS A 316 -8.92 -20.97 11.68
C HIS A 316 -8.64 -22.45 11.95
N ASP A 317 -7.55 -22.76 12.65
CA ASP A 317 -7.16 -24.14 12.96
C ASP A 317 -7.59 -24.58 14.37
N PHE A 318 -8.57 -23.91 14.98
CA PHE A 318 -8.92 -24.11 16.38
C PHE A 318 -9.28 -25.55 16.72
N HIS A 319 -9.99 -26.27 15.84
CA HIS A 319 -10.35 -27.68 16.02
C HIS A 319 -9.45 -28.66 15.24
N SER A 320 -8.45 -28.15 14.50
CA SER A 320 -7.59 -28.95 13.64
C SER A 320 -6.53 -29.70 14.45
N SER A 321 -6.08 -30.85 13.94
CA SER A 321 -4.99 -31.60 14.56
C SER A 321 -3.60 -31.00 14.26
N THR A 322 -3.45 -30.34 13.12
CA THR A 322 -2.18 -29.74 12.67
C THR A 322 -2.41 -28.37 12.02
N PRO A 323 -1.48 -27.41 12.15
CA PRO A 323 -1.61 -26.10 11.50
C PRO A 323 -1.62 -26.22 9.97
N GLY A 324 -2.57 -25.56 9.32
CA GLY A 324 -2.69 -25.50 7.87
C GLY A 324 -1.73 -24.51 7.22
N VAL A 325 -1.55 -24.63 5.90
CA VAL A 325 -0.67 -23.75 5.10
C VAL A 325 -1.10 -22.27 5.23
N PHE A 326 -2.41 -22.00 5.26
CA PHE A 326 -2.94 -20.66 5.47
C PHE A 326 -2.48 -20.03 6.78
N SER A 327 -2.67 -20.74 7.90
CA SER A 327 -2.22 -20.31 9.23
C SER A 327 -0.72 -20.08 9.31
N ILE A 328 0.08 -20.96 8.69
CA ILE A 328 1.53 -20.78 8.62
C ILE A 328 1.89 -19.47 7.87
N ARG A 329 1.23 -19.19 6.74
CA ARG A 329 1.44 -17.94 5.97
C ARG A 329 1.02 -16.69 6.75
N LEU A 330 -0.04 -16.77 7.55
CA LEU A 330 -0.45 -15.67 8.44
C LEU A 330 0.63 -15.37 9.49
N ILE A 331 1.19 -16.42 10.12
CA ILE A 331 2.26 -16.29 11.12
C ILE A 331 3.55 -15.73 10.49
N GLU A 332 3.94 -16.23 9.31
CA GLU A 332 5.09 -15.70 8.55
C GLU A 332 4.90 -14.21 8.21
N THR A 333 3.68 -13.82 7.84
CA THR A 333 3.35 -12.43 7.51
C THR A 333 3.42 -11.55 8.76
N SER A 334 2.84 -12.00 9.87
CA SER A 334 2.95 -11.34 11.18
C SER A 334 4.41 -11.13 11.59
N ARG A 335 5.24 -12.15 11.41
CA ARG A 335 6.68 -12.09 11.66
C ARG A 335 7.38 -11.04 10.81
N LYS A 336 7.09 -10.98 9.51
CA LYS A 336 7.66 -9.96 8.61
C LYS A 336 7.24 -8.55 9.05
N MET A 337 5.97 -8.38 9.44
CA MET A 337 5.45 -7.08 9.90
C MET A 337 6.15 -6.57 11.17
N LEU A 338 6.41 -7.45 12.14
CA LEU A 338 6.96 -7.06 13.46
C LEU A 338 8.49 -7.09 13.51
N CYS A 339 9.12 -8.13 12.98
CA CYS A 339 10.54 -8.41 13.18
C CYS A 339 11.44 -7.87 12.06
N GLN A 340 10.85 -7.42 10.95
CA GLN A 340 11.56 -6.84 9.82
C GLN A 340 10.91 -5.49 9.50
N PRO A 341 11.17 -4.43 10.28
CA PRO A 341 10.44 -3.16 10.17
C PRO A 341 10.57 -2.46 8.81
N SER A 342 11.58 -2.83 8.01
CA SER A 342 11.72 -2.41 6.62
C SER A 342 10.68 -3.10 5.70
N ALA A 343 10.15 -4.26 6.07
CA ALA A 343 9.17 -5.10 5.36
C ALA A 343 7.72 -4.89 5.81
N ARG A 344 7.42 -3.77 6.48
CA ARG A 344 6.04 -3.35 6.77
C ARG A 344 5.24 -3.32 5.45
N PRO A 345 4.12 -4.05 5.33
CA PRO A 345 3.06 -3.66 4.42
C PRO A 345 2.63 -2.27 4.90
N VAL A 346 3.00 -1.24 4.16
CA VAL A 346 2.56 0.13 4.46
C VAL A 346 1.07 0.17 4.16
N LEU A 347 0.23 -0.04 5.18
CA LEU A 347 -1.22 0.12 5.13
C LEU A 347 -1.65 1.53 5.57
N HIS A 348 -0.70 2.46 5.66
CA HIS A 348 -0.98 3.85 5.99
C HIS A 348 -0.02 4.78 5.24
N ARG A 349 -0.56 5.52 4.28
CA ARG A 349 0.02 6.80 3.86
C ARG A 349 -0.04 7.74 5.05
N SER A 350 1.10 8.26 5.48
CA SER A 350 1.15 9.45 6.31
C SER A 350 0.44 10.59 5.56
N THR A 351 -0.86 10.79 5.82
CA THR A 351 -1.52 12.05 5.53
C THR A 351 -1.05 13.06 6.57
N ALA A 352 0.20 13.53 6.43
CA ALA A 352 0.47 14.90 6.80
C ALA A 352 -0.47 15.70 5.91
N ARG A 353 -1.56 16.21 6.51
CA ARG A 353 -2.38 17.24 5.89
C ARG A 353 -1.38 18.27 5.35
N SER A 354 -1.33 18.43 4.04
CA SER A 354 -0.94 19.71 3.49
C SER A 354 -1.90 20.70 4.15
N GLN A 355 -1.38 21.42 5.14
CA GLN A 355 -1.91 22.73 5.45
C GLN A 355 -2.08 23.42 4.10
N SER A 356 -3.19 24.12 3.94
CA SER A 356 -3.43 25.06 2.85
C SER A 356 -2.16 25.85 2.61
N HIS A 357 -1.32 25.36 1.69
CA HIS A 357 -0.36 26.20 1.02
C HIS A 357 -1.23 26.96 0.06
N ASP A 358 -1.52 28.20 0.44
CA ASP A 358 -1.62 29.28 -0.52
C ASP A 358 -0.62 29.00 -1.66
N GLU A 359 -1.03 29.20 -2.89
CA GLU A 359 -0.22 29.04 -4.10
C GLU A 359 1.12 29.80 -3.96
N VAL A 360 2.12 29.16 -3.36
CA VAL A 360 3.51 29.59 -3.41
C VAL A 360 4.04 29.05 -4.72
N ALA A 361 4.41 29.96 -5.63
CA ALA A 361 5.05 29.61 -6.88
C ALA A 361 6.22 28.64 -6.61
N PRO A 362 6.41 27.59 -7.43
CA PRO A 362 7.51 26.66 -7.22
C PRO A 362 8.86 27.40 -7.19
N ASP A 363 9.66 27.13 -6.16
CA ASP A 363 10.99 27.71 -6.00
C ASP A 363 11.81 27.57 -7.30
N SER A 364 12.46 28.64 -7.73
CA SER A 364 13.25 28.62 -8.96
C SER A 364 14.40 27.61 -8.87
N LEU A 365 14.89 27.10 -9.99
CA LEU A 365 16.06 26.21 -10.01
C LEU A 365 17.25 26.84 -9.25
N ARG A 366 17.45 28.15 -9.37
CA ARG A 366 18.52 28.87 -8.67
C ARG A 366 18.33 28.87 -7.15
N ASP A 367 17.11 29.01 -6.66
CA ASP A 367 16.80 28.93 -5.22
C ASP A 367 17.05 27.53 -4.67
N GLN A 368 16.70 26.49 -5.44
CA GLN A 368 16.98 25.10 -5.10
C GLN A 368 18.50 24.86 -5.03
N LEU A 369 19.28 25.39 -5.99
CA LEU A 369 20.74 25.28 -6.00
C LEU A 369 21.41 26.00 -4.83
N LEU A 370 20.93 27.20 -4.47
CA LEU A 370 21.38 27.90 -3.27
C LEU A 370 21.09 27.09 -2.00
N THR A 371 19.91 26.49 -1.93
CA THR A 371 19.51 25.64 -0.80
C THR A 371 20.38 24.41 -0.68
N ILE A 372 20.74 23.76 -1.79
CA ILE A 372 21.67 22.63 -1.82
C ILE A 372 23.06 23.06 -1.34
N ALA A 373 23.57 24.20 -1.83
CA ALA A 373 24.87 24.71 -1.44
C ALA A 373 24.95 25.04 0.06
N LYS A 374 23.89 25.61 0.64
CA LYS A 374 23.80 25.89 2.08
C LYS A 374 23.84 24.64 2.96
N ARG A 375 23.46 23.48 2.44
CA ARG A 375 23.44 22.20 3.17
C ARG A 375 24.75 21.44 3.12
N LEU A 376 25.69 21.87 2.27
CA LEU A 376 26.96 21.20 2.06
C LEU A 376 28.06 21.89 2.87
N GLU A 377 28.74 21.16 3.73
CA GLU A 377 29.97 21.62 4.37
C GLU A 377 31.12 20.68 4.00
N ILE A 378 32.19 21.22 3.41
CA ILE A 378 33.39 20.44 3.10
C ILE A 378 34.36 20.53 4.28
N ILE A 379 34.60 19.40 4.95
CA ILE A 379 35.47 19.35 6.14
C ILE A 379 36.92 19.08 5.74
N SER A 380 37.15 18.15 4.81
CA SER A 380 38.47 17.77 4.31
C SER A 380 38.38 17.09 2.95
N ASP A 381 39.53 16.71 2.38
CA ASP A 381 39.60 15.93 1.12
C ASP A 381 38.98 14.51 1.23
N SER A 382 38.56 14.09 2.43
CA SER A 382 37.95 12.79 2.68
C SER A 382 36.66 12.84 3.49
N THR A 383 36.17 14.03 3.87
CA THR A 383 34.98 14.17 4.71
C THR A 383 34.18 15.40 4.34
N PHE A 384 32.87 15.25 4.23
CA PHE A 384 31.92 16.35 4.06
C PHE A 384 30.62 16.06 4.81
N VAL A 385 29.85 17.10 5.07
CA VAL A 385 28.51 17.02 5.65
C VAL A 385 27.50 17.48 4.61
N PHE A 386 26.41 16.73 4.45
CA PHE A 386 25.28 17.14 3.63
C PHE A 386 24.00 16.99 4.43
N SER A 387 23.24 18.08 4.59
CA SER A 387 22.00 18.12 5.39
C SER A 387 22.20 17.56 6.80
N GLY A 388 23.32 17.89 7.45
CA GLY A 388 23.67 17.44 8.80
C GLY A 388 24.19 15.99 8.91
N LYS A 389 24.24 15.22 7.81
CA LYS A 389 24.82 13.87 7.80
C LYS A 389 26.29 13.92 7.41
N VAL A 390 27.15 13.31 8.22
CA VAL A 390 28.59 13.17 7.92
C VAL A 390 28.80 12.04 6.91
N HIS A 391 29.60 12.32 5.88
CA HIS A 391 30.02 11.37 4.85
C HIS A 391 31.54 11.22 4.86
N HIS A 392 32.02 9.99 5.05
CA HIS A 392 33.43 9.65 4.96
C HIS A 392 33.72 8.99 3.61
N VAL A 393 34.71 9.52 2.89
CA VAL A 393 35.17 8.99 1.61
C VAL A 393 36.30 8.00 1.87
N ASP A 394 36.09 6.75 1.49
CA ASP A 394 37.13 5.72 1.59
C ASP A 394 38.25 5.99 0.58
N GLN A 395 39.40 6.41 1.09
CA GLN A 395 40.58 6.71 0.28
C GLN A 395 41.33 5.46 -0.19
N ALA A 396 41.01 4.26 0.34
CA ALA A 396 41.64 2.99 -0.05
C ALA A 396 40.94 2.29 -1.22
N CYS A 397 39.75 2.75 -1.65
CA CYS A 397 39.04 2.18 -2.79
C CYS A 397 39.61 2.73 -4.11
N ASP A 398 40.17 1.87 -4.96
CA ASP A 398 40.91 2.25 -6.19
C ASP A 398 40.06 2.38 -7.46
N LEU A 399 38.72 2.26 -7.36
CA LEU A 399 37.87 2.20 -8.54
C LEU A 399 37.52 3.61 -9.06
N LYS A 400 38.21 4.06 -10.12
CA LYS A 400 37.61 4.98 -11.09
C LYS A 400 36.54 4.25 -11.89
N PHE A 401 35.50 4.98 -12.30
CA PHE A 401 34.60 4.55 -13.40
C PHE A 401 35.34 4.27 -14.73
N ASN A 402 36.62 4.66 -14.86
CA ASN A 402 37.41 4.63 -16.11
C ASN A 402 38.86 4.06 -15.96
N GLY A 403 39.18 3.33 -14.90
CA GLY A 403 40.40 2.47 -14.85
C GLY A 403 41.78 3.13 -14.59
N SER A 404 41.88 4.40 -14.21
CA SER A 404 43.14 5.01 -13.67
C SER A 404 43.03 5.22 -12.15
N PRO A 405 44.14 5.40 -11.38
CA PRO A 405 44.05 5.68 -9.95
C PRO A 405 43.34 7.02 -9.69
N ALA A 406 42.26 7.03 -8.91
CA ALA A 406 41.56 8.26 -8.55
C ALA A 406 42.36 9.08 -7.54
N THR A 407 42.58 10.36 -7.83
CA THR A 407 43.09 11.32 -6.86
C THR A 407 42.10 11.46 -5.69
N PRO A 408 42.55 11.84 -4.47
CA PRO A 408 41.64 12.05 -3.34
C PRO A 408 40.48 13.02 -3.67
N ARG A 409 40.77 14.04 -4.47
CA ARG A 409 39.78 15.01 -4.97
C ARG A 409 38.75 14.38 -5.91
N GLU A 410 39.17 13.50 -6.82
CA GLU A 410 38.24 12.77 -7.69
C GLU A 410 37.33 11.84 -6.87
N LYS A 411 37.86 11.16 -5.84
CA LYS A 411 37.05 10.32 -4.93
C LYS A 411 36.01 11.15 -4.17
N LEU A 412 36.40 12.35 -3.71
CA LEU A 412 35.47 13.28 -3.07
C LEU A 412 34.36 13.75 -4.04
N ILE A 413 34.71 14.08 -5.28
CA ILE A 413 33.74 14.42 -6.33
C ILE A 413 32.76 13.27 -6.56
N ASP A 414 33.24 12.03 -6.68
CA ASP A 414 32.41 10.87 -6.91
C ASP A 414 31.42 10.62 -5.75
N ALA A 415 31.91 10.71 -4.51
CA ALA A 415 31.07 10.60 -3.31
C ALA A 415 30.02 11.71 -3.23
N LEU A 416 30.42 12.96 -3.47
CA LEU A 416 29.50 14.11 -3.47
C LEU A 416 28.49 14.01 -4.61
N THR A 417 28.89 13.52 -5.78
CA THR A 417 28.02 13.26 -6.94
C THR A 417 26.88 12.32 -6.55
N LEU A 418 27.17 11.22 -5.86
CA LEU A 418 26.14 10.28 -5.40
C LEU A 418 25.21 10.89 -4.35
N VAL A 419 25.74 11.70 -3.43
CA VAL A 419 24.92 12.37 -2.41
C VAL A 419 23.99 13.41 -3.05
N VAL A 420 24.51 14.26 -3.93
CA VAL A 420 23.72 15.22 -4.72
C VAL A 420 22.67 14.49 -5.56
N TYR A 421 23.05 13.39 -6.21
CA TYR A 421 22.12 12.61 -7.01
C TYR A 421 20.95 12.07 -6.16
N PHE A 422 21.24 11.34 -5.09
CA PHE A 422 20.16 10.72 -4.29
C PHE A 422 19.39 11.69 -3.40
N SER A 423 19.99 12.80 -2.98
CA SER A 423 19.43 13.71 -1.98
C SER A 423 18.90 15.02 -2.57
N ALA A 424 19.22 15.34 -3.84
CA ALA A 424 18.77 16.57 -4.48
C ALA A 424 18.24 16.37 -5.90
N TYR A 425 18.89 15.51 -6.72
CA TYR A 425 18.36 15.20 -8.05
C TYR A 425 17.10 14.34 -7.97
N CYS A 426 17.18 13.23 -7.25
CA CYS A 426 16.08 12.27 -7.11
C CYS A 426 14.97 12.75 -6.16
N ARG A 427 15.19 13.76 -5.32
CA ARG A 427 14.35 14.08 -4.15
C ARG A 427 14.51 15.54 -3.73
N ASP A 428 13.60 16.03 -2.90
CA ASP A 428 13.84 17.29 -2.20
C ASP A 428 14.90 17.09 -1.10
N PRO A 429 15.90 17.98 -0.99
CA PRO A 429 16.84 17.96 0.14
C PRO A 429 16.17 18.05 1.51
N ASP A 430 14.95 18.60 1.61
CA ASP A 430 14.16 18.69 2.86
C ASP A 430 13.39 17.43 3.23
N GLU A 431 13.25 16.50 2.30
CA GLU A 431 12.59 15.23 2.60
C GLU A 431 13.45 14.36 3.52
N ALA A 432 12.79 13.51 4.32
CA ALA A 432 13.47 12.57 5.20
C ALA A 432 14.46 11.67 4.40
N PRO A 433 15.63 11.33 4.97
CA PRO A 433 16.67 10.59 4.29
C PRO A 433 16.15 9.29 3.69
N TYR A 434 16.46 9.11 2.41
CA TYR A 434 16.12 7.89 1.69
C TYR A 434 17.16 6.81 1.95
N VAL A 435 16.79 5.74 2.64
CA VAL A 435 17.70 4.62 2.92
C VAL A 435 17.30 3.42 2.06
N VAL A 436 18.12 3.12 1.06
CA VAL A 436 18.05 1.85 0.32
C VAL A 436 18.83 0.81 1.12
N PRO A 437 18.20 -0.29 1.57
CA PRO A 437 18.91 -1.37 2.25
C PRO A 437 20.00 -1.96 1.34
N ALA A 438 21.20 -2.19 1.88
CA ALA A 438 22.32 -2.76 1.11
C ALA A 438 22.09 -4.22 0.69
N ASP A 439 21.17 -4.91 1.37
CA ASP A 439 20.74 -6.29 1.15
C ASP A 439 19.47 -6.38 0.29
N LEU A 440 19.05 -5.29 -0.35
CA LEU A 440 17.87 -5.31 -1.20
C LEU A 440 18.09 -6.32 -2.34
N VAL A 441 17.13 -7.22 -2.53
CA VAL A 441 17.06 -8.11 -3.71
C VAL A 441 15.84 -7.71 -4.52
N PRO A 442 15.81 -7.93 -5.85
CA PRO A 442 14.60 -7.71 -6.64
C PRO A 442 13.39 -8.39 -5.99
N ASP A 443 12.26 -7.69 -5.86
CA ASP A 443 11.02 -8.26 -5.35
C ASP A 443 10.34 -9.01 -6.50
N PRO A 444 10.31 -10.36 -6.51
CA PRO A 444 9.79 -11.11 -7.64
C PRO A 444 8.30 -10.82 -7.89
N TRP A 445 7.54 -10.49 -6.84
CA TRP A 445 6.12 -10.14 -6.96
C TRP A 445 5.94 -8.75 -7.56
N PHE A 446 6.78 -7.80 -7.19
CA PHE A 446 6.77 -6.46 -7.78
C PHE A 446 7.14 -6.51 -9.26
N VAL A 447 8.20 -7.26 -9.61
CA VAL A 447 8.60 -7.53 -11.00
C VAL A 447 7.46 -8.19 -11.78
N GLU A 448 6.81 -9.19 -11.21
CA GLU A 448 5.70 -9.89 -11.87
C GLU A 448 4.49 -8.96 -12.09
N ARG A 449 4.20 -8.06 -11.16
CA ARG A 449 3.16 -7.04 -11.35
C ARG A 449 3.53 -6.02 -12.42
N LEU A 450 4.78 -5.55 -12.46
CA LEU A 450 5.27 -4.67 -13.53
C LEU A 450 5.13 -5.37 -14.89
N SER A 451 5.46 -6.66 -14.94
CA SER A 451 5.20 -7.45 -16.13
C SER A 451 3.72 -7.50 -16.48
N ARG A 452 2.83 -7.90 -15.57
CA ARG A 452 1.39 -7.96 -15.88
C ARG A 452 0.81 -6.61 -16.33
N ALA A 453 1.34 -5.50 -15.79
CA ALA A 453 0.99 -4.17 -16.23
C ALA A 453 1.48 -3.87 -17.65
N ASN A 454 2.70 -4.27 -18.01
CA ASN A 454 3.26 -4.11 -19.35
C ASN A 454 2.39 -4.80 -20.42
N GLN A 455 1.83 -3.99 -21.33
CA GLN A 455 0.95 -4.44 -22.41
C GLN A 455 1.69 -4.81 -23.70
N THR A 456 3.02 -4.69 -23.76
CA THR A 456 3.82 -5.11 -24.92
C THR A 456 3.75 -6.63 -25.10
N ARG A 457 3.59 -7.11 -26.33
CA ARG A 457 3.56 -8.54 -26.70
C ARG A 457 4.92 -9.09 -27.12
N GLY A 458 5.89 -8.21 -27.35
CA GLY A 458 7.21 -8.50 -27.92
C GLY A 458 7.17 -8.34 -29.44
N ALA A 459 8.33 -8.15 -30.06
CA ALA A 459 8.46 -7.97 -31.50
C ALA A 459 9.16 -9.15 -32.16
N LEU A 460 8.98 -9.27 -33.47
CA LEU A 460 9.53 -10.33 -34.31
C LEU A 460 10.44 -9.66 -35.35
N GLU A 461 11.75 -9.87 -35.24
CA GLU A 461 12.73 -9.29 -36.16
C GLU A 461 13.28 -10.38 -37.11
N PRO A 462 13.47 -10.13 -38.41
CA PRO A 462 14.08 -11.11 -39.30
C PRO A 462 15.56 -11.36 -38.95
N GLY A 463 15.88 -12.58 -38.50
CA GLY A 463 17.27 -13.00 -38.30
C GLY A 463 17.92 -13.45 -39.61
N TRP A 464 19.24 -13.27 -39.73
CA TRP A 464 20.03 -13.81 -40.84
C TRP A 464 21.04 -14.82 -40.30
N SER A 465 21.11 -16.01 -40.90
CA SER A 465 22.11 -17.01 -40.54
C SER A 465 22.84 -17.53 -41.77
N PRO A 466 24.16 -17.78 -41.68
CA PRO A 466 24.90 -18.41 -42.76
C PRO A 466 24.46 -19.88 -42.89
N VAL A 467 23.78 -20.20 -43.98
CA VAL A 467 23.40 -21.58 -44.33
C VAL A 467 24.34 -22.08 -45.42
N ARG A 468 24.81 -23.33 -45.28
CA ARG A 468 25.77 -23.93 -46.20
C ARG A 468 25.08 -24.26 -47.54
N SER A 469 25.42 -23.50 -48.58
CA SER A 469 25.00 -23.70 -49.96
C SER A 469 26.05 -24.57 -50.68
N GLY A 470 25.86 -25.90 -50.62
CA GLY A 470 26.73 -26.86 -51.28
C GLY A 470 28.06 -27.12 -50.56
N LEU A 471 29.00 -27.80 -51.23
CA LEU A 471 30.22 -28.31 -50.59
C LEU A 471 31.19 -27.22 -50.10
N HIS A 472 31.18 -26.02 -50.70
CA HIS A 472 32.15 -24.94 -50.41
C HIS A 472 31.54 -23.52 -50.33
N GLY A 473 30.21 -23.35 -50.37
CA GLY A 473 29.56 -22.03 -50.33
C GLY A 473 28.74 -21.82 -49.05
N TRP A 474 28.76 -20.60 -48.51
CA TRP A 474 27.83 -20.14 -47.48
C TRP A 474 26.96 -19.04 -48.06
N THR A 475 25.65 -19.13 -47.85
CA THR A 475 24.68 -18.11 -48.25
C THR A 475 23.92 -17.66 -47.01
N MET A 476 23.78 -16.34 -46.83
CA MET A 476 22.96 -15.80 -45.74
C MET A 476 21.49 -16.07 -46.06
N GLN A 477 20.85 -16.94 -45.27
CA GLN A 477 19.43 -17.22 -45.38
C GLN A 477 18.69 -16.48 -44.27
N ARG A 478 17.56 -15.87 -44.63
CA ARG A 478 16.65 -15.24 -43.67
C ARG A 478 15.99 -16.36 -42.85
N LEU A 479 16.32 -16.43 -41.56
CA LEU A 479 15.73 -17.38 -40.61
C LEU A 479 14.39 -16.85 -40.08
N ASP A 480 13.60 -17.78 -39.56
CA ASP A 480 12.44 -17.48 -38.72
C ASP A 480 12.88 -16.69 -37.48
N VAL A 481 12.71 -15.38 -37.57
CA VAL A 481 12.32 -14.46 -36.50
C VAL A 481 13.11 -14.51 -35.16
N MET A 482 14.02 -13.55 -34.96
CA MET A 482 14.53 -13.20 -33.63
C MET A 482 13.42 -12.53 -32.81
N ARG A 483 13.00 -13.16 -31.72
CA ARG A 483 11.97 -12.63 -30.83
C ARG A 483 12.57 -11.61 -29.88
N ILE A 484 12.17 -10.35 -30.02
CA ILE A 484 12.46 -9.32 -29.03
C ILE A 484 11.50 -9.54 -27.86
N ASN A 485 12.08 -9.78 -26.69
CA ASN A 485 11.30 -9.94 -25.48
C ASN A 485 10.54 -8.64 -25.19
N ARG A 486 9.31 -8.77 -24.71
CA ARG A 486 8.49 -7.62 -24.27
C ARG A 486 9.10 -6.85 -23.09
N GLU A 487 10.07 -7.46 -22.41
CA GLU A 487 10.64 -6.98 -21.17
C GLU A 487 12.00 -7.63 -20.88
N ASP A 488 12.79 -6.96 -20.04
CA ASP A 488 13.97 -7.53 -19.40
C ASP A 488 13.86 -7.38 -17.88
N ARG A 489 13.96 -8.51 -17.18
CA ARG A 489 13.84 -8.60 -15.71
C ARG A 489 15.19 -8.78 -15.00
N THR A 490 16.28 -8.94 -15.74
CA THR A 490 17.56 -9.47 -15.24
C THR A 490 18.79 -8.64 -15.63
N CYS A 491 18.69 -7.78 -16.65
CA CYS A 491 19.82 -7.05 -17.21
C CYS A 491 20.57 -6.19 -16.19
N LEU A 492 19.84 -5.45 -15.35
CA LEU A 492 20.44 -4.66 -14.29
C LEU A 492 19.80 -5.01 -12.93
N PRO A 493 20.62 -5.19 -11.88
CA PRO A 493 20.12 -5.27 -10.51
C PRO A 493 19.25 -4.04 -10.23
N TYR A 494 18.09 -4.26 -9.61
CA TYR A 494 17.13 -3.22 -9.22
C TYR A 494 16.25 -2.61 -10.31
N TYR A 495 16.40 -3.02 -11.57
CA TYR A 495 15.60 -2.49 -12.67
C TYR A 495 14.74 -3.56 -13.35
N TYR A 496 13.61 -3.10 -13.88
CA TYR A 496 12.73 -3.79 -14.80
C TYR A 496 12.64 -2.94 -16.06
N PHE A 497 12.76 -3.57 -17.21
CA PHE A 497 12.64 -2.90 -18.49
C PHE A 497 11.39 -3.39 -19.22
N ALA A 498 10.56 -2.48 -19.70
CA ALA A 498 9.55 -2.78 -20.73
C ALA A 498 10.04 -2.27 -22.07
N LEU A 499 9.99 -3.13 -23.08
CA LEU A 499 10.49 -2.85 -24.43
C LEU A 499 9.30 -2.65 -25.37
N SER A 500 9.46 -1.87 -26.43
CA SER A 500 8.42 -1.61 -27.42
C SER A 500 8.19 -2.78 -28.38
N GLU A 501 7.00 -2.84 -28.97
CA GLU A 501 6.69 -3.72 -30.11
C GLU A 501 7.25 -3.16 -31.43
N THR A 502 7.50 -1.84 -31.47
CA THR A 502 8.08 -1.15 -32.63
C THR A 502 9.58 -0.99 -32.42
N LEU A 503 10.36 -1.37 -33.43
CA LEU A 503 11.82 -1.23 -33.41
C LEU A 503 12.24 0.25 -33.53
N PRO A 504 13.26 0.68 -32.77
CA PRO A 504 13.90 1.97 -33.03
C PRO A 504 14.56 1.96 -34.42
N ASN A 505 14.78 3.15 -34.98
CA ASN A 505 15.49 3.26 -36.26
C ASN A 505 16.97 2.91 -36.08
N ASP A 506 17.52 2.11 -37.01
CA ASP A 506 18.95 1.70 -37.06
C ASP A 506 19.96 2.83 -37.32
N ARG A 507 19.58 4.11 -37.11
CA ARG A 507 20.53 5.22 -37.23
C ARG A 507 21.37 5.28 -35.96
N GLU A 508 22.67 5.07 -36.08
CA GLU A 508 23.66 5.13 -34.99
C GLU A 508 23.62 6.46 -34.18
N ASP A 509 23.00 7.51 -34.72
CA ASP A 509 22.84 8.86 -34.12
C ASP A 509 21.39 9.19 -33.68
N ALA A 510 20.56 8.22 -33.31
CA ALA A 510 19.20 8.52 -32.85
C ALA A 510 19.21 9.36 -31.55
N ASP A 511 18.79 10.63 -31.64
CA ASP A 511 18.58 11.50 -30.49
C ASP A 511 17.44 10.93 -29.62
N HIS A 512 17.77 10.59 -28.38
CA HIS A 512 16.79 10.10 -27.41
C HIS A 512 16.37 11.17 -26.41
N VAL A 513 15.12 11.09 -26.00
CA VAL A 513 14.50 11.95 -24.98
C VAL A 513 13.97 11.08 -23.85
N ARG A 514 14.14 11.59 -22.63
CA ARG A 514 13.73 10.94 -21.39
C ARG A 514 12.54 11.67 -20.78
N PHE A 515 11.46 10.93 -20.53
CA PHE A 515 10.33 11.38 -19.72
C PHE A 515 10.42 10.73 -18.35
N TYR A 516 10.35 11.55 -17.29
CA TYR A 516 10.40 11.12 -15.91
C TYR A 516 8.99 11.19 -15.33
N PHE A 517 8.51 10.08 -14.79
CA PHE A 517 7.21 10.01 -14.14
C PHE A 517 7.43 9.79 -12.65
N HIS A 518 7.04 10.76 -11.84
CA HIS A 518 7.12 10.66 -10.39
C HIS A 518 5.91 9.88 -9.85
N CYS A 519 5.94 8.57 -10.09
CA CYS A 519 5.00 7.61 -9.53
C CYS A 519 5.47 7.08 -8.18
N ASP A 520 4.52 6.74 -7.32
CA ASP A 520 4.78 5.89 -6.16
C ASP A 520 4.76 4.39 -6.54
N GLN A 521 5.07 3.54 -5.57
CA GLN A 521 5.11 2.08 -5.74
C GLN A 521 3.76 1.42 -6.12
N HIS A 522 2.67 2.20 -6.18
CA HIS A 522 1.32 1.72 -6.51
C HIS A 522 0.90 2.21 -7.90
N SER A 523 0.97 3.51 -8.13
CA SER A 523 0.63 4.18 -9.39
C SER A 523 1.49 3.74 -10.58
N VAL A 524 2.71 3.23 -10.32
CA VAL A 524 3.61 2.75 -11.37
C VAL A 524 3.00 1.70 -12.29
N PHE A 525 2.11 0.84 -11.79
CA PHE A 525 1.49 -0.21 -12.60
C PHE A 525 0.50 0.38 -13.61
N ASP A 526 -0.28 1.38 -13.20
CA ASP A 526 -1.23 2.04 -14.09
C ASP A 526 -0.51 2.91 -15.12
N VAL A 527 0.55 3.61 -14.71
CA VAL A 527 1.45 4.34 -15.62
C VAL A 527 2.06 3.37 -16.64
N MET A 528 2.65 2.26 -16.19
CA MET A 528 3.26 1.24 -17.06
C MET A 528 2.25 0.70 -18.07
N LYS A 529 1.05 0.33 -17.60
CA LYS A 529 -0.01 -0.20 -18.45
C LYS A 529 -0.45 0.81 -19.51
N ALA A 530 -0.69 2.04 -19.11
CA ALA A 530 -1.21 3.05 -20.01
C ALA A 530 -0.16 3.54 -21.02
N LEU A 531 1.09 3.74 -20.59
CA LEU A 531 2.20 4.07 -21.49
C LEU A 531 2.44 2.97 -22.53
N THR A 532 2.64 1.73 -22.07
CA THR A 532 2.89 0.61 -22.99
C THR A 532 1.72 0.36 -23.93
N LEU A 533 0.47 0.55 -23.48
CA LEU A 533 -0.70 0.45 -24.35
C LEU A 533 -0.77 1.57 -25.39
N CYS A 534 -0.62 2.84 -24.98
CA CYS A 534 -0.76 4.00 -25.86
C CYS A 534 0.37 4.05 -26.90
N LEU A 535 1.61 3.84 -26.47
CA LEU A 535 2.79 3.96 -27.32
C LEU A 535 2.87 2.81 -28.32
N ASN A 536 2.56 1.56 -27.93
CA ASN A 536 2.51 0.45 -28.89
C ASN A 536 1.36 0.63 -29.90
N ARG A 537 0.18 1.11 -29.48
CA ARG A 537 -0.92 1.42 -30.40
C ARG A 537 -0.56 2.53 -31.40
N SER A 538 0.30 3.44 -30.99
CA SER A 538 0.78 4.56 -31.81
C SER A 538 2.05 4.20 -32.60
N CYS A 539 2.53 2.95 -32.53
CA CYS A 539 3.76 2.48 -33.15
C CYS A 539 4.99 3.35 -32.81
N VAL A 540 5.08 3.82 -31.57
CA VAL A 540 6.23 4.60 -31.09
C VAL A 540 7.29 3.65 -30.53
N PRO A 541 8.54 3.69 -31.01
CA PRO A 541 9.65 2.97 -30.39
C PRO A 541 9.94 3.53 -28.98
N PHE A 542 10.07 2.65 -27.99
CA PHE A 542 10.33 3.07 -26.62
C PHE A 542 11.07 2.01 -25.79
N CYS A 543 11.72 2.49 -24.73
CA CYS A 543 12.19 1.66 -23.62
C CYS A 543 11.73 2.32 -22.31
N ILE A 544 11.07 1.57 -21.42
CA ILE A 544 10.77 2.04 -20.07
C ILE A 544 11.73 1.36 -19.12
N LYS A 545 12.49 2.15 -18.37
CA LYS A 545 13.31 1.72 -17.24
C LYS A 545 12.58 2.04 -15.95
N CYS A 546 12.25 1.02 -15.18
CA CYS A 546 11.51 1.14 -13.94
C CYS A 546 12.27 0.48 -12.79
N MET A 547 12.22 1.04 -11.59
CA MET A 547 12.69 0.36 -10.40
C MET A 547 11.86 -0.91 -10.15
N ASN A 548 12.50 -1.99 -9.72
CA ASN A 548 11.87 -3.31 -9.63
C ASN A 548 11.49 -3.75 -8.21
N HIS A 549 11.52 -2.82 -7.25
CA HIS A 549 11.19 -3.08 -5.87
C HIS A 549 10.42 -1.89 -5.29
N SER A 550 9.35 -2.14 -4.53
CA SER A 550 8.47 -1.12 -3.94
C SER A 550 9.21 -0.03 -3.14
N ARG A 551 10.12 -0.45 -2.26
CA ARG A 551 11.00 0.45 -1.51
C ARG A 551 11.83 1.42 -2.37
N LEU A 552 12.03 1.15 -3.67
CA LEU A 552 12.79 1.98 -4.60
C LEU A 552 12.03 3.21 -5.14
N PHE A 553 10.78 3.41 -4.74
CA PHE A 553 9.92 4.49 -5.24
C PHE A 553 9.95 5.77 -4.39
N GLY A 554 10.89 5.88 -3.45
CA GLY A 554 11.14 7.13 -2.72
C GLY A 554 11.94 8.15 -3.53
N ARG A 555 11.87 8.13 -4.86
CA ARG A 555 12.66 8.97 -5.78
C ARG A 555 11.81 9.37 -6.99
N ARG A 556 12.10 10.56 -7.51
CA ARG A 556 11.41 11.20 -8.65
C ARG A 556 11.74 10.56 -10.00
N ASP A 557 12.81 9.77 -10.09
CA ASP A 557 13.26 9.07 -11.31
C ASP A 557 13.05 7.55 -11.25
N ALA A 558 12.06 7.08 -10.47
CA ALA A 558 11.76 5.66 -10.34
C ALA A 558 11.25 5.00 -11.64
N LEU A 559 10.57 5.76 -12.50
CA LEU A 559 10.13 5.34 -13.83
C LEU A 559 10.58 6.37 -14.87
N VAL A 560 11.34 5.89 -15.86
CA VAL A 560 11.88 6.70 -16.95
C VAL A 560 11.52 6.06 -18.28
N LEU A 561 10.86 6.82 -19.14
CA LEU A 561 10.52 6.44 -20.51
C LEU A 561 11.54 7.07 -21.47
N PHE A 562 12.15 6.24 -22.30
CA PHE A 562 13.07 6.62 -23.37
C PHE A 562 12.34 6.50 -24.71
N VAL A 563 12.40 7.56 -25.51
CA VAL A 563 11.80 7.63 -26.85
C VAL A 563 12.75 8.34 -27.80
N GLU A 564 12.54 8.21 -29.11
CA GLU A 564 13.24 9.02 -30.09
C GLU A 564 12.69 10.46 -30.11
N LYS A 565 13.56 11.45 -30.31
CA LYS A 565 13.22 12.88 -30.30
C LYS A 565 12.12 13.23 -31.31
N ARG A 566 12.08 12.56 -32.46
CA ARG A 566 11.05 12.76 -33.49
C ARG A 566 9.63 12.37 -33.04
N ASP A 567 9.52 11.51 -32.03
CA ASP A 567 8.23 10.98 -31.56
C ASP A 567 7.69 11.75 -30.35
N VAL A 568 8.39 12.79 -29.88
CA VAL A 568 8.01 13.55 -28.68
C VAL A 568 6.59 14.11 -28.78
N ASP A 569 6.19 14.66 -29.93
CA ASP A 569 4.83 15.21 -30.10
C ASP A 569 3.73 14.14 -29.95
N LEU A 570 3.99 12.91 -30.43
CA LEU A 570 3.09 11.77 -30.24
C LEU A 570 3.05 11.33 -28.78
N VAL A 571 4.21 11.26 -28.13
CA VAL A 571 4.35 10.87 -26.72
C VAL A 571 3.65 11.89 -25.82
N MET A 572 3.79 13.19 -26.10
CA MET A 572 3.10 14.24 -25.38
C MET A 572 1.58 14.07 -25.43
N ARG A 573 1.00 13.79 -26.60
CA ARG A 573 -0.44 13.48 -26.70
C ARG A 573 -0.83 12.26 -25.86
N CYS A 574 -0.03 11.19 -25.90
CA CYS A 574 -0.25 10.02 -25.04
C CYS A 574 -0.18 10.38 -23.54
N VAL A 575 0.74 11.24 -23.14
CA VAL A 575 0.91 11.70 -21.75
C VAL A 575 -0.25 12.61 -21.32
N GLU A 576 -0.75 13.48 -22.19
CA GLU A 576 -1.92 14.31 -21.91
C GLU A 576 -3.17 13.45 -21.73
N ASP A 577 -3.43 12.52 -22.65
CA ASP A 577 -4.53 11.55 -22.55
C ASP A 577 -4.44 10.71 -21.26
N LEU A 578 -3.22 10.32 -20.86
CA LEU A 578 -2.95 9.58 -19.62
C LEU A 578 -3.39 10.35 -18.38
N VAL A 579 -3.04 11.64 -18.32
CA VAL A 579 -3.30 12.52 -17.17
C VAL A 579 -4.78 12.94 -17.13
N ASP A 580 -5.37 13.24 -18.29
CA ASP A 580 -6.72 13.82 -18.36
C ASP A 580 -7.82 12.76 -18.14
N ARG A 581 -7.56 11.47 -18.40
CA ARG A 581 -8.53 10.37 -18.22
C ARG A 581 -8.65 9.85 -16.78
N SER A 582 -8.06 10.54 -15.80
CA SER A 582 -8.37 10.49 -14.35
C SER A 582 -8.09 9.20 -13.54
N ALA A 583 -7.34 8.22 -14.06
CA ALA A 583 -6.98 7.02 -13.28
C ALA A 583 -5.56 7.06 -12.67
N VAL A 584 -4.66 7.90 -13.18
CA VAL A 584 -3.22 7.85 -12.83
C VAL A 584 -2.83 9.06 -11.99
N ARG A 585 -2.49 8.82 -10.72
CA ARG A 585 -2.01 9.85 -9.79
C ARG A 585 -0.49 9.86 -9.77
N LEU A 586 0.11 11.01 -10.06
CA LEU A 586 1.55 11.25 -9.93
C LEU A 586 1.80 12.21 -8.76
N SER A 587 2.92 12.02 -8.07
CA SER A 587 3.43 12.97 -7.09
C SER A 587 3.96 14.21 -7.80
N PRO A 588 3.82 15.43 -7.27
CA PRO A 588 4.00 16.66 -8.06
C PRO A 588 5.46 17.02 -8.40
N GLY A 589 6.45 16.50 -7.65
CA GLY A 589 7.87 16.84 -7.86
C GLY A 589 8.48 16.20 -9.11
N ILE A 590 9.54 16.82 -9.65
CA ILE A 590 10.34 16.29 -10.78
C ILE A 590 11.84 16.31 -10.46
N PRO A 591 12.69 15.53 -11.15
CA PRO A 591 14.12 15.56 -10.87
C PRO A 591 14.77 16.93 -11.12
N LEU A 592 15.71 17.32 -10.25
CA LEU A 592 16.46 18.58 -10.36
C LEU A 592 17.14 18.65 -11.76
N PHE A 593 17.01 19.77 -12.47
CA PHE A 593 17.47 19.97 -13.87
C PHE A 593 16.60 19.41 -15.00
N THR A 594 15.47 18.76 -14.70
CA THR A 594 14.49 18.42 -15.76
C THR A 594 13.53 19.58 -16.02
N LYS A 595 13.01 19.70 -17.24
CA LYS A 595 11.97 20.68 -17.56
C LYS A 595 10.61 20.11 -17.18
N ALA A 596 9.81 20.87 -16.44
CA ALA A 596 8.47 20.47 -16.08
C ALA A 596 7.56 20.48 -17.32
N ILE A 597 6.86 19.36 -17.54
CA ILE A 597 5.73 19.31 -18.48
C ILE A 597 4.44 19.63 -17.73
N ARG A 598 4.22 18.91 -16.63
CA ARG A 598 3.09 19.03 -15.69
C ARG A 598 3.58 18.57 -14.30
N PRO A 599 2.83 18.81 -13.21
CA PRO A 599 3.18 18.25 -11.90
C PRO A 599 3.45 16.73 -11.99
N GLY A 600 4.64 16.31 -11.55
CA GLY A 600 5.07 14.92 -11.57
C GLY A 600 5.64 14.38 -12.88
N ILE A 601 5.71 15.20 -13.93
CA ILE A 601 6.24 14.80 -15.23
C ILE A 601 7.35 15.76 -15.66
N GLY A 602 8.58 15.25 -15.72
CA GLY A 602 9.75 15.97 -16.20
C GLY A 602 10.25 15.45 -17.54
N ILE A 603 10.94 16.29 -18.32
CA ILE A 603 11.59 15.91 -19.58
C ILE A 603 13.05 16.38 -19.62
N ALA A 604 13.91 15.56 -20.25
CA ALA A 604 15.29 15.94 -20.59
C ALA A 604 15.78 15.17 -21.81
N GLU A 605 16.73 15.73 -22.56
CA GLU A 605 17.46 15.00 -23.59
C GLU A 605 18.42 14.00 -22.95
N ASP A 606 18.46 12.79 -23.49
CA ASP A 606 19.45 11.78 -23.13
C ASP A 606 20.86 12.32 -23.46
N PRO A 607 21.95 12.10 -22.71
CA PRO A 607 23.27 12.60 -23.09
C PRO A 607 23.93 11.89 -24.29
N GLY A 608 23.42 10.73 -24.74
CA GLY A 608 23.90 9.98 -25.91
C GLY A 608 25.21 9.21 -25.73
N ASP A 609 25.83 9.31 -24.56
CA ASP A 609 27.13 8.71 -24.22
C ASP A 609 26.99 7.44 -23.35
N GLY A 610 25.76 6.91 -23.22
CA GLY A 610 25.45 5.76 -22.37
C GLY A 610 25.45 6.06 -20.86
N GLN A 611 25.73 7.30 -20.44
CA GLN A 611 25.74 7.68 -19.03
C GLN A 611 24.34 8.05 -18.51
N SER A 612 24.19 8.01 -17.18
CA SER A 612 22.99 8.53 -16.53
C SER A 612 22.99 10.06 -16.56
N PHE A 613 22.02 10.68 -17.25
CA PHE A 613 21.79 12.13 -17.24
C PHE A 613 21.88 12.72 -15.83
N GLY A 614 21.12 12.15 -14.88
CA GLY A 614 21.09 12.64 -13.50
C GLY A 614 22.45 12.59 -12.80
N GLN A 615 23.25 11.55 -13.03
CA GLN A 615 24.61 11.47 -12.47
C GLN A 615 25.54 12.50 -13.12
N LYS A 616 25.41 12.73 -14.43
CA LYS A 616 26.20 13.72 -15.17
C LYS A 616 25.97 15.14 -14.67
N VAL A 617 24.70 15.56 -14.56
CA VAL A 617 24.37 16.90 -14.02
C VAL A 617 24.67 17.02 -12.53
N SER A 618 24.50 15.95 -11.75
CA SER A 618 24.89 15.93 -10.32
C SER A 618 26.41 16.04 -10.15
N ARG A 619 27.19 15.45 -11.05
CA ARG A 619 28.66 15.57 -11.05
C ARG A 619 29.09 17.00 -11.36
N LEU A 620 28.50 17.62 -12.38
CA LEU A 620 28.76 19.03 -12.71
C LEU A 620 28.45 19.94 -11.53
N LEU A 621 27.32 19.69 -10.83
CA LEU A 621 26.99 20.44 -9.63
C LEU A 621 28.02 20.20 -8.51
N ALA A 622 28.39 18.95 -8.23
CA ALA A 622 29.37 18.60 -7.21
C ALA A 622 30.73 19.27 -7.46
N GLU A 623 31.22 19.24 -8.71
CA GLU A 623 32.45 19.91 -9.12
C GLU A 623 32.38 21.42 -8.93
N ALA A 624 31.27 22.05 -9.31
CA ALA A 624 31.06 23.48 -9.13
C ALA A 624 31.01 23.90 -7.66
N LEU A 625 30.32 23.13 -6.81
CA LEU A 625 30.25 23.40 -5.36
C LEU A 625 31.64 23.30 -4.71
N LEU A 626 32.46 22.33 -5.12
CA LEU A 626 33.84 22.23 -4.63
C LEU A 626 34.72 23.40 -5.10
N LEU A 627 34.54 23.89 -6.32
CA LEU A 627 35.23 25.11 -6.79
C LEU A 627 34.80 26.34 -5.99
N ALA A 628 33.52 26.50 -5.70
CA ALA A 628 33.01 27.59 -4.86
C ALA A 628 33.53 27.50 -3.42
N ASN A 629 33.70 26.28 -2.88
CA ASN A 629 34.30 26.07 -1.57
C ASN A 629 35.76 26.56 -1.51
N GLN A 630 36.55 26.32 -2.58
CA GLN A 630 37.95 26.74 -2.64
C GLN A 630 38.12 28.28 -2.63
N THR A 631 37.12 29.02 -3.08
CA THR A 631 37.11 30.49 -3.05
C THR A 631 36.29 31.06 -1.90
N ASN A 632 35.84 30.21 -0.97
CA ASN A 632 35.01 30.57 0.18
C ASN A 632 33.67 31.23 -0.19
N ASP A 633 33.13 30.88 -1.37
CA ASP A 633 31.86 31.39 -1.90
C ASP A 633 30.69 30.41 -1.72
N LEU A 634 30.94 29.19 -1.23
CA LEU A 634 29.97 28.06 -1.20
C LEU A 634 28.60 28.44 -0.61
N HIS A 635 28.58 29.15 0.52
CA HIS A 635 27.34 29.47 1.23
C HIS A 635 26.75 30.85 0.84
N GLY A 636 27.44 31.60 -0.03
CA GLY A 636 27.04 32.92 -0.49
C GLY A 636 26.33 32.89 -1.85
N PRO A 637 25.74 34.01 -2.29
CA PRO A 637 25.05 34.09 -3.59
C PRO A 637 25.98 33.82 -4.79
N LYS A 638 27.29 34.08 -4.64
CA LYS A 638 28.32 33.82 -5.66
C LYS A 638 28.48 32.35 -6.03
N VAL A 639 27.96 31.41 -5.23
CA VAL A 639 27.96 29.98 -5.61
C VAL A 639 27.25 29.75 -6.94
N LEU A 640 26.20 30.53 -7.25
CA LEU A 640 25.49 30.43 -8.53
C LEU A 640 26.40 30.80 -9.71
N ASP A 641 27.27 31.80 -9.58
CA ASP A 641 28.22 32.18 -10.63
C ASP A 641 29.21 31.04 -10.93
N HIS A 642 29.66 30.33 -9.89
CA HIS A 642 30.52 29.15 -10.03
C HIS A 642 29.79 28.01 -10.74
N ILE A 643 28.54 27.74 -10.36
CA ILE A 643 27.69 26.72 -11.00
C ILE A 643 27.46 27.06 -12.46
N GLU A 644 27.00 28.27 -12.77
CA GLU A 644 26.73 28.71 -14.14
C GLU A 644 27.98 28.67 -15.02
N LYS A 645 29.12 29.15 -14.50
CA LYS A 645 30.40 29.10 -15.22
C LYS A 645 30.86 27.67 -15.48
N HIS A 646 30.66 26.75 -14.54
CA HIS A 646 31.06 25.36 -14.70
C HIS A 646 30.16 24.61 -15.70
N PHE A 647 28.84 24.81 -15.61
CA PHE A 647 27.88 24.27 -16.59
C PHE A 647 28.16 24.80 -18.00
N ARG A 648 28.41 26.11 -18.15
CA ARG A 648 28.75 26.74 -19.44
C ARG A 648 30.03 26.17 -20.04
N ARG A 649 31.05 25.85 -19.23
CA ARG A 649 32.28 25.18 -19.68
C ARG A 649 32.03 23.77 -20.20
N ALA A 650 31.04 23.08 -19.65
CA ALA A 650 30.56 21.80 -20.15
C ALA A 650 29.60 21.94 -21.36
N GLY A 651 29.39 23.16 -21.87
CA GLY A 651 28.50 23.45 -22.98
C GLY A 651 27.01 23.42 -22.62
N ILE A 652 26.67 23.42 -21.33
CA ILE A 652 25.29 23.37 -20.84
C ILE A 652 24.89 24.76 -20.33
N ASP A 653 23.78 25.28 -20.82
CA ASP A 653 23.14 26.45 -20.22
C ASP A 653 22.33 26.01 -19.00
N LEU A 654 22.53 26.65 -17.85
CA LEU A 654 21.90 26.26 -16.59
C LEU A 654 20.37 26.38 -16.64
N ASP A 655 19.86 27.40 -17.34
CA ASP A 655 18.41 27.59 -17.51
C ASP A 655 17.78 26.57 -18.47
N HIS A 656 18.62 25.94 -19.28
CA HIS A 656 18.24 24.88 -20.22
C HIS A 656 18.97 23.57 -19.93
N ALA A 657 19.26 23.28 -18.66
CA ALA A 657 20.07 22.12 -18.24
C ALA A 657 19.46 20.75 -18.62
N HIS A 658 18.18 20.74 -19.03
CA HIS A 658 17.47 19.59 -19.56
C HIS A 658 17.82 19.27 -21.02
N LEU A 659 18.56 20.14 -21.73
CA LEU A 659 19.00 19.94 -23.11
C LEU A 659 20.45 19.41 -23.17
N ARG A 660 20.79 18.71 -24.26
CA ARG A 660 22.19 18.39 -24.60
C ARG A 660 22.97 19.68 -24.89
N PRO A 661 24.29 19.67 -24.67
CA PRO A 661 25.15 20.74 -25.15
C PRO A 661 24.95 21.02 -26.65
N GLY A 662 24.67 22.28 -26.99
CA GLY A 662 24.48 22.72 -28.38
C GLY A 662 23.09 22.47 -28.98
N SER A 663 22.17 21.83 -28.27
CA SER A 663 20.76 21.73 -28.69
C SER A 663 20.05 23.08 -28.58
N ALA A 664 19.33 23.48 -29.62
CA ALA A 664 18.36 24.57 -29.53
C ALA A 664 17.11 24.11 -28.76
N GLU A 665 16.36 25.03 -28.16
CA GLU A 665 15.07 24.69 -27.54
C GLU A 665 14.09 24.24 -28.62
N TRP A 666 13.60 23.01 -28.51
CA TRP A 666 12.70 22.37 -29.48
C TRP A 666 11.34 22.00 -28.86
N PHE A 667 11.13 22.33 -27.58
CA PHE A 667 9.93 21.96 -26.82
C PHE A 667 9.39 23.13 -25.99
N HIS A 668 8.11 23.46 -26.19
CA HIS A 668 7.37 24.44 -25.37
C HIS A 668 6.10 23.81 -24.76
N PRO A 669 5.92 23.82 -23.42
CA PRO A 669 4.79 23.18 -22.75
C PRO A 669 3.39 23.70 -23.14
N GLY A 670 3.30 24.87 -23.81
CA GLY A 670 2.03 25.52 -24.18
C GLY A 670 1.70 25.55 -25.67
N GLY A 671 2.42 24.80 -26.52
CA GLY A 671 2.41 24.98 -27.98
C GLY A 671 1.35 24.22 -28.80
N LEU A 672 0.43 23.44 -28.21
CA LEU A 672 -0.51 22.61 -28.99
C LEU A 672 -1.72 23.36 -29.58
N PHE A 673 -1.73 24.70 -29.57
CA PHE A 673 -2.63 25.51 -30.39
C PHE A 673 -1.84 26.46 -31.27
N GLY A 674 -1.57 26.06 -32.52
CA GLY A 674 -0.91 26.95 -33.47
C GLY A 674 -0.37 26.33 -34.77
N LEU A 675 -0.97 25.29 -35.34
CA LEU A 675 -0.76 24.99 -36.75
C LEU A 675 -2.11 24.87 -37.45
N SER A 676 -2.48 25.99 -38.05
CA SER A 676 -3.50 26.13 -39.08
C SER A 676 -3.31 25.08 -40.17
N LEU A 677 -4.41 24.44 -40.55
CA LEU A 677 -4.61 23.81 -41.86
C LEU A 677 -3.96 24.66 -42.97
N LEU A 678 -2.98 24.07 -43.65
CA LEU A 678 -2.73 24.30 -45.07
C LEU A 678 -2.59 22.94 -45.75
#